data_AF-A0A4S4CHZ8-F1
#
_entry.id   AF-A0A4S4CHZ8-F1
#
_cell.length_a   1.000
_cell.length_b   1.000
_cell.length_c   1.000
_cell.angle_alpha   90.00
_cell.angle_beta   90.00
_cell.angle_gamma   90.00
#
_symmetry.space_group_name_H-M   'P 1'
#
loop_
_entity.id
_entity.type
_entity.pdbx_description
1 polymer ?
#
loop_
_entity_poly.entity_id
_entity_poly.type
_entity_poly.pdbx_seq_one_letter_code
_entity_poly.pdbx_strand_id
1 'polypeptide(L)'
;MAAPSRTDLRAVFTPGRPVGVRLGLTQFGTSYLLLVMLTLIGCVNYDLSLGYGLTFLLAGVWAVAAGQAMRAARRLNVRVSPPQASVAGGEAVYTVQVGAPDRDIPLAVIVTTSQGDTRYVNARVQAGEARTIGVAVPARVRGRLTLTSVRVGALDPLAIWQATLRPVPAAGEAWDVTVQPTPEAAPPPFPARVDVGGGDGTRRTRGDQEFASLRPYVPGDSPRQVSWRHVARTGTLLTRETDAPLGSAVHLDWHDTAGAGSTEDRLSRLAAWIAGLRASGHAFSLNLPGQSLAAGTGEAHATQALDALARVTPLPDAPAGKVGRTSAPVGLNAFAMRSTLIALAFALAPAVLREPVWITALIAGLLVHTDWRVHRARAPIPTWVLGVVAGISAALLAGSYGTLLGRDAGTALLALLAALKTAESRTRRDANLLILLALFVASTHYFFGQGPLTALHSVLAAWTLLAAAARWTVTAPDEPPLTENRSAVQAGMALALAIPLALTLFVLFPRPSGPLWHLAVQGKASTGLASEITAGEYSDLAQNRAVAFRADFQGPVPPASERYWRGPVYEAYDGQRWTQIRQSSASASVDFSGPSWTYTMTMEPSSSPWLPVIDAPATLPAGTFMTTNFQAYMLRPPSTRERVTVQSRVARLGVREYDERLRFDQTLPAGESPRAVALAASWKTLEPEDRVRAALSFFGQGGFTYTLSPPTLPRHDRVDAFLWGSKQGFCEHYASAFTFLMRAAGIPARIVGGYLGGELNPDGGYLIVRQQDAHAWSEVWLAGQGWVRVDPTALIAPARVNAGVQTALGSPQATAAPAPTALERMRLRLDSIQNRWDDLVIGYGDEQQQTLLTRAGLGSVGGARYLVAVLALVTLALLPAALWRRRATRPRDPAARALHDLTVRLHLPRHPGETPTAYAERARSLWPSLAPALDAVVQAYHAARYAPGDGGDPQVALRAAVRRVRRPPRST
;
A
#
# COMPACT_ATOMS: atom_id res chain seq x y z
N MET A 1 24.18 3.32 -35.26
CA MET A 1 25.27 3.59 -34.31
C MET A 1 25.37 2.41 -33.36
N ALA A 2 26.50 1.72 -33.32
CA ALA A 2 26.71 0.58 -32.44
C ALA A 2 26.72 1.04 -30.97
N ALA A 3 25.99 0.33 -30.10
CA ALA A 3 26.02 0.58 -28.66
C ALA A 3 27.45 0.36 -28.14
N PRO A 4 28.02 1.27 -27.35
CA PRO A 4 29.38 1.12 -26.83
C PRO A 4 29.45 -0.12 -25.93
N SER A 5 30.59 -0.82 -25.99
CA SER A 5 30.83 -2.02 -25.20
C SER A 5 30.92 -1.66 -23.71
N ARG A 6 30.65 -2.62 -22.78
CA ARG A 6 30.81 -2.41 -21.32
C ARG A 6 32.17 -1.87 -20.89
N THR A 7 33.18 -1.97 -21.76
CA THR A 7 34.54 -1.48 -21.57
C THR A 7 34.65 0.04 -21.79
N ASP A 8 33.85 0.62 -22.68
CA ASP A 8 33.86 2.05 -23.03
C ASP A 8 33.27 2.95 -21.93
N LEU A 9 32.31 2.42 -21.15
CA LEU A 9 31.74 3.12 -20.00
C LEU A 9 32.76 3.48 -18.92
N ARG A 10 33.96 2.88 -18.95
CA ARG A 10 35.03 3.18 -17.99
C ARG A 10 35.97 4.29 -18.45
N ALA A 11 36.06 4.55 -19.75
CA ALA A 11 36.89 5.63 -20.30
C ALA A 11 36.20 7.01 -20.20
N VAL A 12 34.86 7.03 -20.19
CA VAL A 12 34.06 8.26 -20.21
C VAL A 12 33.96 8.95 -18.83
N PHE A 13 34.18 8.22 -17.73
CA PHE A 13 34.00 8.73 -16.36
C PHE A 13 35.31 8.69 -15.56
N THR A 14 35.96 9.83 -15.36
CA THR A 14 36.87 10.10 -14.24
C THR A 14 36.03 10.62 -13.06
N PRO A 15 35.70 9.81 -12.04
CA PRO A 15 34.72 10.21 -11.04
C PRO A 15 35.31 11.19 -10.03
N GLY A 16 34.77 12.40 -9.97
CA GLY A 16 34.73 13.16 -8.72
C GLY A 16 33.87 12.39 -7.71
N ARG A 17 34.37 12.19 -6.48
CA ARG A 17 33.57 11.52 -5.43
C ARG A 17 32.29 12.34 -5.17
N PRO A 18 31.08 11.76 -5.23
CA PRO A 18 29.88 12.48 -4.87
C PRO A 18 29.93 12.90 -3.39
N VAL A 19 29.77 14.19 -3.12
CA VAL A 19 29.75 14.74 -1.76
C VAL A 19 28.35 14.59 -1.18
N GLY A 20 28.12 13.47 -0.48
CA GLY A 20 26.90 13.21 0.28
C GLY A 20 25.70 12.73 -0.54
N VAL A 21 24.97 11.75 0.01
CA VAL A 21 23.66 11.31 -0.50
C VAL A 21 22.60 11.84 0.47
N ARG A 22 21.68 12.67 -0.02
CA ARG A 22 20.53 13.14 0.77
C ARG A 22 19.26 12.44 0.34
N LEU A 23 18.61 11.76 1.26
CA LEU A 23 17.31 11.14 1.05
C LEU A 23 16.18 12.17 1.26
N GLY A 24 15.17 12.16 0.39
CA GLY A 24 13.99 13.00 0.49
C GLY A 24 12.74 12.31 -0.07
N LEU A 25 11.57 12.69 0.44
CA LEU A 25 10.29 12.17 -0.04
C LEU A 25 9.86 12.85 -1.33
N THR A 26 9.25 12.09 -2.24
CA THR A 26 8.57 12.66 -3.40
C THR A 26 7.17 13.15 -3.02
N GLN A 27 6.49 13.86 -3.92
CA GLN A 27 5.07 14.21 -3.74
C GLN A 27 4.17 12.96 -3.63
N PHE A 28 4.53 11.89 -4.34
CA PHE A 28 3.83 10.62 -4.21
C PHE A 28 4.12 9.96 -2.86
N GLY A 29 5.38 9.94 -2.41
CA GLY A 29 5.77 9.34 -1.14
C GLY A 29 5.23 10.06 0.10
N THR A 30 5.06 11.39 0.03
CA THR A 30 4.36 12.15 1.08
C THR A 30 2.88 11.80 1.15
N SER A 31 2.21 11.73 0.00
CA SER A 31 0.80 11.32 -0.08
C SER A 31 0.60 9.85 0.34
N TYR A 32 1.54 8.97 0.01
CA TYR A 32 1.58 7.59 0.45
C TYR A 32 1.73 7.48 1.97
N LEU A 33 2.62 8.26 2.58
CA LEU A 33 2.78 8.29 4.04
C LEU A 33 1.49 8.81 4.71
N LEU A 34 0.88 9.86 4.17
CA LEU A 34 -0.40 10.36 4.66
C LEU A 34 -1.50 9.30 4.60
N LEU A 35 -1.57 8.53 3.51
CA LEU A 35 -2.47 7.38 3.40
C LEU A 35 -2.22 6.35 4.50
N VAL A 36 -0.96 5.94 4.72
CA VAL A 36 -0.60 4.97 5.78
C VAL A 36 -0.99 5.49 7.16
N MET A 37 -0.81 6.78 7.44
CA MET A 37 -1.24 7.39 8.70
C MET A 37 -2.77 7.43 8.82
N LEU A 38 -3.48 7.80 7.75
CA LEU A 38 -4.94 7.83 7.72
C LEU A 38 -5.54 6.43 7.94
N THR A 39 -5.00 5.40 7.28
CA THR A 39 -5.47 4.02 7.48
C THR A 39 -5.14 3.55 8.88
N LEU A 40 -3.96 3.88 9.44
CA LEU A 40 -3.60 3.54 10.82
C LEU A 40 -4.60 4.15 11.81
N ILE A 41 -4.90 5.44 11.66
CA ILE A 41 -5.88 6.17 12.47
C ILE A 41 -7.26 5.51 12.39
N GLY A 42 -7.69 5.11 11.19
CA GLY A 42 -8.94 4.35 11.01
C GLY A 42 -8.91 2.97 11.68
N CYS A 43 -7.80 2.25 11.60
CA CYS A 43 -7.66 0.93 12.23
C CYS A 43 -7.69 1.02 13.76
N VAL A 44 -7.07 2.06 14.33
CA VAL A 44 -7.13 2.37 15.76
C VAL A 44 -8.56 2.69 16.18
N ASN A 45 -9.25 3.55 15.43
CA ASN A 45 -10.60 3.98 15.81
C ASN A 45 -11.65 2.85 15.77
N TYR A 46 -11.51 1.90 14.85
CA TYR A 46 -12.50 0.85 14.60
C TYR A 46 -12.03 -0.56 14.98
N ASP A 47 -10.90 -0.66 15.70
CA ASP A 47 -10.25 -1.90 16.12
C ASP A 47 -10.12 -2.95 15.01
N LEU A 48 -9.65 -2.52 13.83
CA LEU A 48 -9.50 -3.38 12.65
C LEU A 48 -8.15 -4.09 12.68
N SER A 49 -8.07 -5.23 13.38
CA SER A 49 -6.88 -6.10 13.43
C SER A 49 -6.21 -6.28 12.06
N LEU A 50 -6.94 -6.73 11.03
CA LEU A 50 -6.33 -6.91 9.71
C LEU A 50 -6.04 -5.61 8.96
N GLY A 51 -6.75 -4.53 9.30
CA GLY A 51 -6.42 -3.19 8.84
C GLY A 51 -5.01 -2.76 9.28
N TYR A 52 -4.62 -3.07 10.52
CA TYR A 52 -3.23 -2.89 10.99
C TYR A 52 -2.25 -3.71 10.16
N GLY A 53 -2.57 -4.97 9.87
CA GLY A 53 -1.71 -5.85 9.07
C GLY A 53 -1.37 -5.25 7.70
N LEU A 54 -2.38 -4.81 6.94
CA LEU A 54 -2.17 -4.14 5.66
C LEU A 54 -1.44 -2.79 5.82
N THR A 55 -1.83 -1.99 6.81
CA THR A 55 -1.22 -0.67 7.06
C THR A 55 0.27 -0.79 7.39
N PHE A 56 0.66 -1.74 8.24
CA PHE A 56 2.06 -1.99 8.58
C PHE A 56 2.84 -2.62 7.43
N LEU A 57 2.19 -3.41 6.57
CA LEU A 57 2.81 -3.88 5.33
C LEU A 57 3.12 -2.71 4.39
N LEU A 58 2.19 -1.76 4.22
CA LEU A 58 2.41 -0.54 3.45
C LEU A 58 3.48 0.37 4.07
N ALA A 59 3.50 0.51 5.40
CA ALA A 59 4.56 1.22 6.14
C ALA A 59 5.94 0.55 5.95
N GLY A 60 5.97 -0.78 5.94
CA GLY A 60 7.17 -1.55 5.65
C GLY A 60 7.67 -1.33 4.23
N VAL A 61 6.77 -1.26 3.24
CA VAL A 61 7.12 -0.89 1.86
C VAL A 61 7.73 0.52 1.82
N TRP A 62 7.16 1.48 2.54
CA TRP A 62 7.71 2.83 2.65
C TRP A 62 9.15 2.84 3.21
N ALA A 63 9.42 2.06 4.27
CA ALA A 63 10.75 1.94 4.87
C ALA A 63 11.75 1.21 3.94
N VAL A 64 11.32 0.13 3.28
CA VAL A 64 12.14 -0.63 2.33
C VAL A 64 12.50 0.24 1.12
N ALA A 65 11.54 1.01 0.58
CA ALA A 65 11.74 1.90 -0.55
C ALA A 65 12.82 2.96 -0.29
N ALA A 66 12.92 3.49 0.94
CA ALA A 66 13.99 4.40 1.35
C ALA A 66 15.38 3.79 1.13
N GLY A 67 15.56 2.54 1.56
CA GLY A 67 16.78 1.77 1.38
C GLY A 67 17.10 1.51 -0.10
N GLN A 68 16.07 1.31 -0.93
CA GLN A 68 16.20 1.12 -2.38
C GLN A 68 16.65 2.40 -3.09
N ALA A 69 16.07 3.56 -2.78
CA ALA A 69 16.49 4.85 -3.32
C ALA A 69 17.95 5.16 -2.97
N MET A 70 18.33 5.04 -1.69
CA MET A 70 19.73 5.28 -1.26
C MET A 70 20.72 4.36 -1.99
N ARG A 71 20.33 3.11 -2.23
CA ARG A 71 21.15 2.15 -2.96
C ARG A 71 21.30 2.53 -4.43
N ALA A 72 20.22 2.98 -5.08
CA ALA A 72 20.24 3.41 -6.47
C ALA A 72 21.18 4.61 -6.63
N ALA A 73 21.08 5.62 -5.76
CA ALA A 73 21.94 6.80 -5.79
C ALA A 73 23.44 6.45 -5.64
N ARG A 74 23.80 5.60 -4.67
CA ARG A 74 25.22 5.22 -4.45
C ARG A 74 25.87 4.48 -5.63
N ARG A 75 25.11 4.08 -6.64
CA ARG A 75 25.59 3.36 -7.83
C ARG A 75 25.64 4.20 -9.09
N LEU A 76 25.10 5.41 -9.06
CA LEU A 76 25.13 6.30 -10.21
C LEU A 76 26.52 6.90 -10.35
N ASN A 77 27.07 6.81 -11.55
CA ASN A 77 28.21 7.63 -11.97
C ASN A 77 27.65 8.79 -12.76
N VAL A 78 27.99 10.01 -12.36
CA VAL A 78 27.48 11.24 -12.99
C VAL A 78 28.67 12.08 -13.43
N ARG A 79 28.67 12.50 -14.70
CA ARG A 79 29.58 13.51 -15.23
C ARG A 79 28.76 14.62 -15.87
N VAL A 80 29.16 15.86 -15.63
CA VAL A 80 28.49 17.05 -16.18
C VAL A 80 29.51 17.76 -17.05
N SER A 81 29.14 18.06 -18.29
CA SER A 81 29.98 18.77 -19.26
C SER A 81 29.27 20.05 -19.71
N PRO A 82 29.93 21.22 -19.65
CA PRO A 82 29.37 22.46 -20.18
C PRO A 82 29.30 22.44 -21.72
N PRO A 83 28.42 23.25 -22.34
CA PRO A 83 28.47 23.46 -23.78
C PRO A 83 29.75 24.21 -24.18
N GLN A 84 30.20 24.03 -25.43
CA GLN A 84 31.42 24.68 -25.93
C GLN A 84 31.30 26.21 -26.04
N ALA A 85 30.14 26.71 -26.44
CA ALA A 85 29.80 28.14 -26.47
C ALA A 85 28.27 28.31 -26.38
N SER A 86 27.80 29.47 -25.93
CA SER A 86 26.38 29.81 -25.89
C SER A 86 26.20 31.30 -26.17
N VAL A 87 25.08 31.68 -26.78
CA VAL A 87 24.80 33.06 -27.18
C VAL A 87 23.71 33.65 -26.29
N ALA A 88 23.83 34.93 -25.96
CA ALA A 88 22.83 35.66 -25.18
C ALA A 88 21.45 35.61 -25.87
N GLY A 89 20.39 35.50 -25.09
CA GLY A 89 19.03 35.26 -25.58
C GLY A 89 18.73 33.83 -26.04
N GLY A 90 19.73 32.93 -26.08
CA GLY A 90 19.59 31.52 -26.45
C GLY A 90 19.46 30.55 -25.26
N GLU A 91 19.69 29.25 -25.52
CA GLU A 91 19.78 28.22 -24.48
C GLU A 91 21.17 27.56 -24.44
N ALA A 92 21.77 27.49 -23.26
CA ALA A 92 22.99 26.73 -22.98
C ALA A 92 22.62 25.29 -22.62
N VAL A 93 22.98 24.32 -23.48
CA VAL A 93 22.66 22.90 -23.27
C VAL A 93 23.81 22.21 -22.54
N TYR A 94 23.64 22.03 -21.23
CA TYR A 94 24.56 21.24 -20.42
C TYR A 94 24.35 19.75 -20.64
N THR A 95 25.44 18.99 -20.76
CA THR A 95 25.37 17.56 -20.98
C THR A 95 25.62 16.80 -19.68
N VAL A 96 24.61 16.09 -19.19
CA VAL A 96 24.69 15.25 -17.97
C VAL A 96 24.75 13.78 -18.38
N GLN A 97 25.94 13.20 -18.31
CA GLN A 97 26.15 11.78 -18.56
C GLN A 97 25.94 11.00 -17.27
N VAL A 98 25.05 10.01 -17.29
CA VAL A 98 24.77 9.16 -16.15
C VAL A 98 24.92 7.70 -16.53
N GLY A 99 25.76 6.97 -15.80
CA GLY A 99 25.95 5.53 -15.95
C GLY A 99 25.29 4.74 -14.82
N ALA A 100 24.56 3.67 -15.18
CA ALA A 100 24.00 2.72 -14.23
C ALA A 100 24.57 1.31 -14.50
N PRO A 101 25.41 0.74 -13.61
CA PRO A 101 26.21 -0.43 -13.95
C PRO A 101 25.42 -1.76 -14.09
N ASP A 102 24.32 -1.96 -13.36
CA ASP A 102 23.72 -3.30 -13.19
C ASP A 102 22.19 -3.37 -13.17
N ARG A 103 21.50 -2.21 -13.08
CA ARG A 103 20.04 -2.13 -12.97
C ARG A 103 19.54 -0.85 -13.64
N ASP A 104 18.30 -0.93 -14.12
CA ASP A 104 17.57 0.23 -14.58
C ASP A 104 17.31 1.16 -13.39
N ILE A 105 17.71 2.42 -13.50
CA ILE A 105 17.53 3.42 -12.45
C ILE A 105 16.71 4.58 -12.99
N PRO A 106 15.48 4.79 -12.46
CA PRO A 106 14.76 6.03 -12.69
C PRO A 106 15.46 7.19 -11.98
N LEU A 107 15.66 8.30 -12.68
CA LEU A 107 16.36 9.45 -12.13
C LEU A 107 15.73 10.78 -12.53
N ALA A 108 15.98 11.80 -11.71
CA ALA A 108 15.70 13.19 -12.03
C ALA A 108 16.97 14.01 -11.91
N VAL A 109 17.26 14.81 -12.93
CA VAL A 109 18.36 15.76 -12.96
C VAL A 109 17.78 17.14 -12.68
N ILE A 110 18.35 17.84 -11.71
CA ILE A 110 17.98 19.20 -11.32
C ILE A 110 19.22 20.06 -11.47
N VAL A 111 19.13 21.10 -12.29
CA VAL A 111 20.23 22.05 -12.54
C VAL A 111 19.77 23.44 -12.18
N THR A 112 20.60 24.18 -11.46
CA THR A 112 20.37 25.56 -11.03
C THR A 112 21.55 26.42 -11.44
N THR A 113 21.30 27.61 -12.00
CA THR A 113 22.32 28.53 -12.51
C THR A 113 22.51 29.77 -11.62
N SER A 114 23.58 30.53 -11.89
CA SER A 114 23.87 31.82 -11.27
C SER A 114 22.84 32.89 -11.61
N GLN A 115 22.15 32.78 -12.74
CA GLN A 115 21.07 33.68 -13.18
C GLN A 115 19.70 33.31 -12.54
N GLY A 116 19.66 32.38 -11.59
CA GLY A 116 18.45 32.02 -10.83
C GLY A 116 17.51 31.02 -11.52
N ASP A 117 17.82 30.56 -12.73
CA ASP A 117 17.01 29.57 -13.43
C ASP A 117 17.23 28.16 -12.85
N THR A 118 16.14 27.41 -12.66
CA THR A 118 16.18 25.99 -12.25
C THR A 118 15.44 25.12 -13.25
N ARG A 119 16.11 24.09 -13.77
CA ARG A 119 15.58 23.12 -14.74
C ARG A 119 15.47 21.72 -14.13
N TYR A 120 14.44 20.99 -14.54
CA TYR A 120 14.13 19.64 -14.07
C TYR A 120 13.97 18.69 -15.27
N VAL A 121 14.75 17.62 -15.33
CA VAL A 121 14.69 16.61 -16.39
C VAL A 121 14.56 15.23 -15.77
N ASN A 122 13.50 14.49 -16.10
CA ASN A 122 13.34 13.10 -15.69
C ASN A 122 13.90 12.18 -16.78
N ALA A 123 14.61 11.14 -16.39
CA ALA A 123 15.18 10.16 -17.30
C ALA A 123 15.31 8.79 -16.64
N ARG A 124 15.66 7.78 -17.43
CA ARG A 124 15.98 6.43 -16.99
C ARG A 124 17.32 5.99 -17.56
N VAL A 125 18.15 5.36 -16.76
CA VAL A 125 19.39 4.77 -17.26
C VAL A 125 19.23 3.26 -17.20
N GLN A 126 19.40 2.58 -18.34
CA GLN A 126 19.31 1.12 -18.39
C GLN A 126 20.55 0.47 -17.78
N ALA A 127 20.38 -0.76 -17.29
CA ALA A 127 21.46 -1.55 -16.74
C ALA A 127 22.61 -1.74 -17.76
N GLY A 128 23.79 -1.22 -17.45
CA GLY A 128 24.99 -1.40 -18.25
C GLY A 128 25.12 -0.41 -19.41
N GLU A 129 24.36 0.69 -19.40
CA GLU A 129 24.46 1.79 -20.37
C GLU A 129 24.85 3.11 -19.67
N ALA A 130 25.49 4.02 -20.40
CA ALA A 130 25.56 5.43 -20.05
C ALA A 130 24.58 6.19 -20.92
N ARG A 131 23.76 7.00 -20.27
CA ARG A 131 22.84 7.89 -20.95
C ARG A 131 23.33 9.32 -20.85
N THR A 132 23.30 10.00 -21.98
CA THR A 132 23.60 11.42 -22.10
C THR A 132 22.28 12.20 -22.06
N ILE A 133 22.15 13.11 -21.10
CA ILE A 133 20.93 13.92 -20.90
C ILE A 133 21.29 15.39 -21.15
N GLY A 134 20.72 15.99 -22.19
CA GLY A 134 20.84 17.43 -22.44
C GLY A 134 19.90 18.22 -21.52
N VAL A 135 20.45 19.17 -20.79
CA VAL A 135 19.69 20.10 -19.93
C VAL A 135 19.87 21.50 -20.48
N ALA A 136 18.86 21.97 -21.23
CA ALA A 136 18.84 23.31 -21.79
C ALA A 136 18.46 24.34 -20.72
N VAL A 137 19.36 25.28 -20.45
CA VAL A 137 19.17 26.37 -19.49
C VAL A 137 19.23 27.71 -20.22
N PRO A 138 18.33 28.68 -19.93
CA PRO A 138 18.35 29.98 -20.59
C PRO A 138 19.68 30.71 -20.38
N ALA A 139 20.28 31.18 -21.47
CA ALA A 139 21.45 32.04 -21.46
C ALA A 139 21.00 33.49 -21.71
N ARG A 140 20.36 34.12 -20.71
CA ARG A 140 19.59 35.37 -20.90
C ARG A 140 20.47 36.56 -21.28
N VAL A 141 21.59 36.69 -20.59
CA VAL A 141 22.52 37.80 -20.73
C VAL A 141 23.94 37.30 -20.96
N ARG A 142 24.79 38.11 -21.61
CA ARG A 142 26.20 37.81 -21.84
C ARG A 142 27.00 37.77 -20.54
N GLY A 143 28.13 37.08 -20.56
CA GLY A 143 29.03 36.95 -19.41
C GLY A 143 29.13 35.51 -18.91
N ARG A 144 29.61 35.32 -17.68
CA ARG A 144 29.84 33.99 -17.10
C ARG A 144 28.54 33.38 -16.59
N LEU A 145 28.12 32.27 -17.18
CA LEU A 145 27.01 31.45 -16.68
C LEU A 145 27.57 30.25 -15.90
N THR A 146 27.31 30.22 -14.60
CA THR A 146 27.80 29.19 -13.68
C THR A 146 26.66 28.31 -13.21
N LEU A 147 26.88 26.99 -13.17
CA LEU A 147 25.97 26.07 -12.46
C LEU A 147 26.19 26.19 -10.95
N THR A 148 25.26 26.83 -10.24
CA THR A 148 25.31 26.96 -8.77
C THR A 148 24.96 25.67 -8.06
N SER A 149 24.10 24.84 -8.66
CA SER A 149 23.76 23.52 -8.12
C SER A 149 23.45 22.52 -9.22
N VAL A 150 24.06 21.35 -9.15
CA VAL A 150 23.61 20.17 -9.91
C VAL A 150 23.22 19.09 -8.90
N ARG A 151 22.01 18.54 -9.06
CA ARG A 151 21.52 17.42 -8.26
C ARG A 151 21.02 16.32 -9.16
N VAL A 152 21.47 15.10 -8.92
CA VAL A 152 20.94 13.90 -9.59
C VAL A 152 20.25 13.03 -8.56
N GLY A 153 18.93 12.96 -8.65
CA GLY A 153 18.07 12.18 -7.76
C GLY A 153 17.74 10.82 -8.33
N ALA A 154 18.24 9.75 -7.72
CA ALA A 154 17.79 8.39 -8.01
C ALA A 154 16.48 8.11 -7.26
N LEU A 155 15.48 7.63 -7.98
CA LEU A 155 14.19 7.22 -7.41
C LEU A 155 14.22 5.73 -7.04
N ASP A 156 13.46 5.33 -6.02
CA ASP A 156 13.13 3.92 -5.83
C ASP A 156 12.14 3.44 -6.91
N PRO A 157 11.96 2.11 -7.08
CA PRO A 157 11.07 1.55 -8.10
C PRO A 157 9.59 1.93 -7.99
N LEU A 158 9.14 2.48 -6.87
CA LEU A 158 7.76 2.95 -6.64
C LEU A 158 7.67 4.49 -6.62
N ALA A 159 8.81 5.20 -6.76
CA ALA A 159 8.93 6.65 -6.67
C ALA A 159 8.36 7.24 -5.36
N ILE A 160 8.47 6.53 -4.25
CA ILE A 160 8.13 7.01 -2.89
C ILE A 160 9.26 7.94 -2.39
N TRP A 161 10.50 7.55 -2.62
CA TRP A 161 11.71 8.21 -2.17
C TRP A 161 12.61 8.63 -3.33
N GLN A 162 13.30 9.74 -3.14
CA GLN A 162 14.37 10.20 -4.00
C GLN A 162 15.65 10.37 -3.19
N ALA A 163 16.73 9.72 -3.63
CA ALA A 163 18.06 9.90 -3.06
C ALA A 163 18.87 10.79 -4.01
N THR A 164 19.16 12.01 -3.56
CA THR A 164 19.87 13.04 -4.32
C THR A 164 21.37 12.99 -4.09
N LEU A 165 22.11 13.02 -5.20
CA LEU A 165 23.56 13.16 -5.27
C LEU A 165 23.89 14.58 -5.69
N ARG A 166 24.93 15.14 -5.08
CA ARG A 166 25.56 16.38 -5.53
C ARG A 166 26.88 16.02 -6.22
N PRO A 167 26.92 15.92 -7.57
CA PRO A 167 28.19 15.84 -8.26
C PRO A 167 29.04 17.07 -7.95
N VAL A 168 30.35 16.92 -8.07
CA VAL A 168 31.34 18.01 -7.94
C VAL A 168 32.18 17.98 -9.20
N PRO A 169 32.58 19.13 -9.77
CA PRO A 169 33.50 19.17 -10.90
C PRO A 169 34.79 18.40 -10.60
N ALA A 170 35.37 17.74 -11.60
CA ALA A 170 36.66 17.09 -11.46
C ALA A 170 37.76 18.15 -11.24
N ALA A 171 38.90 17.76 -10.66
CA ALA A 171 40.02 18.68 -10.44
C ALA A 171 40.48 19.29 -11.79
N GLY A 172 40.37 20.62 -11.91
CA GLY A 172 40.70 21.36 -13.14
C GLY A 172 39.55 21.56 -14.13
N GLU A 173 38.37 20.96 -13.91
CA GLU A 173 37.17 21.21 -14.72
C GLU A 173 36.31 22.32 -14.07
N ALA A 174 35.83 23.29 -14.85
CA ALA A 174 34.84 24.28 -14.43
C ALA A 174 33.50 24.01 -15.15
N TRP A 175 32.38 24.21 -14.45
CA TRP A 175 31.03 24.12 -15.05
C TRP A 175 30.56 25.42 -15.69
N ASP A 176 31.47 26.36 -15.86
CA ASP A 176 31.17 27.68 -16.37
C ASP A 176 31.18 27.66 -17.89
N VAL A 177 30.23 28.37 -18.48
CA VAL A 177 30.24 28.69 -19.91
C VAL A 177 30.25 30.21 -20.08
N THR A 178 31.05 30.68 -21.03
CA THR A 178 31.00 32.07 -21.48
C THR A 178 29.79 32.23 -22.40
N VAL A 179 28.83 33.07 -22.00
CA VAL A 179 27.71 33.47 -22.85
C VAL A 179 28.15 34.66 -23.69
N GLN A 180 28.26 34.45 -24.99
CA GLN A 180 28.70 35.43 -25.99
C GLN A 180 27.56 36.37 -26.36
N PRO A 181 27.85 37.62 -26.78
CA PRO A 181 26.81 38.54 -27.27
C PRO A 181 26.08 37.98 -28.49
N THR A 182 24.79 38.30 -28.63
CA THR A 182 24.01 37.93 -29.81
C THR A 182 24.47 38.74 -31.02
N PRO A 183 24.86 38.12 -32.15
CA PRO A 183 25.22 38.84 -33.36
C PRO A 183 24.05 39.67 -33.90
N GLU A 184 24.31 40.90 -34.34
CA GLU A 184 23.35 41.74 -35.07
C GLU A 184 22.89 41.02 -36.35
N ALA A 185 21.58 40.97 -36.61
CA ALA A 185 21.03 40.16 -37.70
C ALA A 185 21.39 40.69 -39.11
N ALA A 186 21.54 42.01 -39.25
CA ALA A 186 21.92 42.68 -40.49
C ALA A 186 22.94 43.79 -40.19
N PRO A 187 24.19 43.43 -39.88
CA PRO A 187 25.20 44.41 -39.51
C PRO A 187 25.61 45.25 -40.73
N PRO A 188 26.01 46.52 -40.54
CA PRO A 188 26.71 47.26 -41.58
C PRO A 188 28.03 46.53 -41.95
N PRO A 189 28.62 46.80 -43.12
CA PRO A 189 29.93 46.23 -43.47
C PRO A 189 30.98 46.62 -42.41
N PHE A 190 31.91 45.71 -42.13
CA PHE A 190 33.00 46.00 -41.21
C PHE A 190 33.89 47.13 -41.76
N PRO A 191 34.55 47.92 -40.89
CA PRO A 191 35.41 49.01 -41.32
C PRO A 191 36.52 48.51 -42.25
N ALA A 192 36.77 49.19 -43.37
CA ALA A 192 37.83 48.84 -44.31
C ALA A 192 39.26 49.16 -43.79
N ARG A 193 39.43 49.32 -42.47
CA ARG A 193 40.76 49.54 -41.87
C ARG A 193 41.49 48.22 -41.84
N VAL A 194 42.49 48.16 -42.69
CA VAL A 194 43.40 47.05 -42.80
C VAL A 194 44.68 47.42 -42.06
N ASP A 195 45.03 46.68 -41.01
CA ASP A 195 46.37 46.69 -40.46
C ASP A 195 47.31 46.09 -41.52
N VAL A 196 48.11 46.95 -42.16
CA VAL A 196 49.34 46.51 -42.80
C VAL A 196 50.29 46.24 -41.65
N GLY A 197 50.59 44.96 -41.39
CA GLY A 197 51.49 44.60 -40.30
C GLY A 197 52.75 45.46 -40.35
N GLY A 198 52.97 46.25 -39.30
CA GLY A 198 54.23 46.95 -39.04
C GLY A 198 55.30 45.92 -38.68
N GLY A 199 55.68 45.10 -39.66
CA GLY A 199 56.91 44.35 -39.69
C GLY A 199 57.74 44.94 -40.81
N ASP A 200 58.97 45.33 -40.49
CA ASP A 200 59.93 45.91 -41.42
C ASP A 200 59.99 45.05 -42.71
N GLY A 201 59.39 45.58 -43.77
CA GLY A 201 59.10 44.83 -44.98
C GLY A 201 60.34 44.70 -45.84
N THR A 202 61.09 43.61 -45.66
CA THR A 202 61.76 43.02 -46.83
C THR A 202 60.71 42.27 -47.63
N ARG A 203 60.38 42.80 -48.82
CA ARG A 203 59.53 42.17 -49.83
C ARG A 203 59.89 40.68 -49.98
N ARG A 204 58.94 39.78 -49.75
CA ARG A 204 59.00 38.40 -50.24
C ARG A 204 57.81 38.11 -51.15
N THR A 205 58.14 37.59 -52.32
CA THR A 205 57.23 37.23 -53.40
C THR A 205 56.43 35.95 -53.09
N ARG A 206 55.25 35.88 -53.70
CA ARG A 206 54.28 34.79 -53.60
C ARG A 206 54.87 33.47 -54.11
N GLY A 207 54.88 32.46 -53.25
CA GLY A 207 55.20 31.08 -53.61
C GLY A 207 56.34 30.47 -52.81
N ASP A 208 56.18 30.34 -51.50
CA ASP A 208 56.74 29.21 -50.74
C ASP A 208 56.10 29.19 -49.34
N GLN A 209 55.42 28.10 -49.00
CA GLN A 209 54.97 27.83 -47.63
C GLN A 209 56.12 27.12 -46.91
N GLU A 210 57.16 27.86 -46.55
CA GLU A 210 58.22 27.30 -45.73
C GLU A 210 57.79 27.20 -44.27
N PHE A 211 58.16 26.07 -43.70
CA PHE A 211 57.84 25.54 -42.39
C PHE A 211 58.43 26.43 -41.28
N ALA A 212 57.58 27.06 -40.47
CA ALA A 212 58.05 27.99 -39.43
C ALA A 212 58.38 27.27 -38.10
N SER A 213 57.47 26.43 -37.60
CA SER A 213 57.64 25.74 -36.31
C SER A 213 56.74 24.51 -36.17
N LEU A 214 57.07 23.66 -35.19
CA LEU A 214 56.21 22.57 -34.74
C LEU A 214 55.74 22.88 -33.32
N ARG A 215 54.42 22.79 -33.10
CA ARG A 215 53.85 22.82 -31.75
C ARG A 215 53.10 21.53 -31.41
N PRO A 216 52.91 21.22 -30.12
CA PRO A 216 52.05 20.13 -29.69
C PRO A 216 50.64 20.25 -30.30
N TYR A 217 50.11 19.13 -30.77
CA TYR A 217 48.75 19.07 -31.30
C TYR A 217 47.73 19.47 -30.24
N VAL A 218 46.86 20.40 -30.59
CA VAL A 218 45.72 20.81 -29.77
C VAL A 218 44.46 20.23 -30.42
N PRO A 219 43.56 19.60 -29.65
CA PRO A 219 42.29 19.12 -30.17
C PRO A 219 41.52 20.25 -30.88
N GLY A 220 41.32 20.12 -32.20
CA GLY A 220 40.77 21.17 -33.07
C GLY A 220 41.67 21.54 -34.24
N ASP A 221 42.96 21.23 -34.15
CA ASP A 221 43.89 21.37 -35.27
C ASP A 221 43.49 20.44 -36.43
N SER A 222 43.62 20.93 -37.67
CA SER A 222 43.25 20.14 -38.84
C SER A 222 44.17 18.92 -38.99
N PRO A 223 43.65 17.70 -39.25
CA PRO A 223 44.48 16.52 -39.50
C PRO A 223 45.47 16.67 -40.66
N ARG A 224 45.20 17.62 -41.58
CA ARG A 224 46.08 17.96 -42.70
C ARG A 224 47.32 18.76 -42.27
N GLN A 225 47.26 19.44 -41.12
CA GLN A 225 48.36 20.21 -40.56
C GLN A 225 49.24 19.37 -39.62
N VAL A 226 48.83 18.15 -39.28
CA VAL A 226 49.64 17.23 -38.48
C VAL A 226 50.86 16.77 -39.27
N SER A 227 52.04 16.94 -38.69
CA SER A 227 53.29 16.47 -39.29
C SER A 227 53.48 14.97 -39.06
N TRP A 228 52.79 14.14 -39.82
CA TRP A 228 52.84 12.67 -39.71
C TRP A 228 54.27 12.08 -39.72
N ARG A 229 55.20 12.71 -40.46
CA ARG A 229 56.62 12.34 -40.49
C ARG A 229 57.33 12.47 -39.13
N HIS A 230 56.95 13.47 -38.32
CA HIS A 230 57.49 13.68 -36.97
C HIS A 230 56.76 12.81 -35.95
N VAL A 231 55.44 12.67 -36.08
CA VAL A 231 54.62 11.76 -35.25
C VAL A 231 55.13 10.32 -35.33
N ALA A 232 55.50 9.84 -36.52
CA ALA A 232 56.06 8.51 -36.73
C ALA A 232 57.42 8.30 -36.05
N ARG A 233 58.13 9.38 -35.68
CA ARG A 233 59.48 9.34 -35.09
C ARG A 233 59.49 9.56 -33.58
N THR A 234 58.59 10.41 -33.07
CA THR A 234 58.54 10.81 -31.65
C THR A 234 57.34 10.22 -30.90
N GLY A 235 56.34 9.67 -31.59
CA GLY A 235 55.10 9.16 -31.00
C GLY A 235 54.15 10.25 -30.49
N THR A 236 54.51 11.53 -30.63
CA THR A 236 53.73 12.69 -30.18
C THR A 236 53.09 13.40 -31.38
N LEU A 237 51.80 13.72 -31.27
CA LEU A 237 51.09 14.49 -32.31
C LEU A 237 51.62 15.94 -32.32
N LEU A 238 52.18 16.35 -33.47
CA LEU A 238 52.75 17.68 -33.68
C LEU A 238 52.09 18.33 -34.89
N THR A 239 51.63 19.57 -34.72
CA THR A 239 50.99 20.37 -35.77
C THR A 239 52.03 21.31 -36.39
N ARG A 240 52.06 21.38 -37.73
CA ARG A 240 52.89 22.33 -38.49
C ARG A 240 52.28 23.72 -38.37
N GLU A 241 53.05 24.68 -37.88
CA GLU A 241 52.74 26.09 -38.00
C GLU A 241 53.31 26.61 -39.32
N THR A 242 52.43 27.13 -40.16
CA THR A 242 52.81 27.93 -41.32
C THR A 242 52.75 29.38 -40.90
N ASP A 243 53.84 30.12 -41.07
CA ASP A 243 53.76 31.59 -41.08
C ASP A 243 52.90 31.97 -42.28
N ALA A 244 51.62 32.28 -42.01
CA ALA A 244 50.82 32.95 -43.00
C ALA A 244 51.44 34.34 -43.19
N PRO A 245 51.68 34.81 -44.43
CA PRO A 245 51.94 36.22 -44.63
C PRO A 245 50.77 36.98 -44.00
N LEU A 246 51.04 37.90 -43.07
CA LEU A 246 50.07 38.88 -42.56
C LEU A 246 49.71 39.84 -43.70
N GLY A 247 49.01 39.31 -44.71
CA GLY A 247 48.25 40.09 -45.64
C GLY A 247 47.09 40.69 -44.88
N SER A 248 47.06 42.01 -44.81
CA SER A 248 45.88 42.82 -44.49
C SER A 248 44.92 42.23 -43.44
N ALA A 249 45.16 42.47 -42.15
CA ALA A 249 44.20 42.09 -41.11
C ALA A 249 43.15 43.19 -40.92
N VAL A 250 41.88 42.83 -40.83
CA VAL A 250 40.80 43.80 -40.56
C VAL A 250 40.89 44.22 -39.09
N HIS A 251 41.05 45.51 -38.84
CA HIS A 251 41.12 46.06 -37.49
C HIS A 251 39.72 46.38 -36.99
N LEU A 252 39.23 45.65 -35.98
CA LEU A 252 37.95 45.92 -35.33
C LEU A 252 38.17 46.74 -34.05
N ASP A 253 37.81 48.02 -34.06
CA ASP A 253 37.88 48.88 -32.88
C ASP A 253 36.49 49.10 -32.25
N TRP A 254 36.43 49.11 -30.91
CA TRP A 254 35.26 49.53 -30.14
C TRP A 254 34.67 50.86 -30.61
N HIS A 255 35.51 51.84 -30.93
CA HIS A 255 35.08 53.17 -31.37
C HIS A 255 34.38 53.16 -32.73
N ASP A 256 34.65 52.16 -33.59
CA ASP A 256 33.99 52.03 -34.90
C ASP A 256 32.51 51.61 -34.77
N THR A 257 32.08 51.25 -33.55
CA THR A 257 30.67 50.98 -33.23
C THR A 257 29.94 52.17 -32.60
N ALA A 258 30.53 53.37 -32.57
CA ALA A 258 29.97 54.54 -31.89
C ALA A 258 28.53 54.92 -32.31
N GLY A 259 28.10 54.56 -33.54
CA GLY A 259 26.74 54.75 -34.04
C GLY A 259 25.70 53.71 -33.60
N ALA A 260 26.11 52.66 -32.88
CA ALA A 260 25.19 51.74 -32.20
C ALA A 260 24.88 52.29 -30.79
N GLY A 261 23.59 52.28 -30.44
CA GLY A 261 23.05 52.97 -29.26
C GLY A 261 23.66 52.49 -27.94
N SER A 262 23.18 51.34 -27.43
CA SER A 262 23.62 50.81 -26.14
C SER A 262 24.95 50.02 -26.25
N THR A 263 25.59 49.74 -25.10
CA THR A 263 26.75 48.85 -25.02
C THR A 263 26.45 47.46 -25.62
N GLU A 264 25.22 46.97 -25.50
CA GLU A 264 24.78 45.70 -26.09
C GLU A 264 24.80 45.73 -27.61
N ASP A 265 24.27 46.80 -28.20
CA ASP A 265 24.18 46.95 -29.65
C ASP A 265 25.58 47.02 -30.28
N ARG A 266 26.52 47.69 -29.59
CA ARG A 266 27.93 47.76 -29.99
C ARG A 266 28.60 46.39 -29.97
N LEU A 267 28.41 45.62 -28.90
CA LEU A 267 28.95 44.26 -28.79
C LEU A 267 28.28 43.29 -29.75
N SER A 268 26.98 43.45 -30.02
CA SER A 268 26.21 42.69 -31.00
C SER A 268 26.74 42.90 -32.42
N ARG A 269 27.08 44.15 -32.77
CA ARG A 269 27.72 44.51 -34.03
C ARG A 269 29.12 43.91 -34.17
N LEU A 270 29.97 44.04 -33.15
CA LEU A 270 31.31 43.43 -33.14
C LEU A 270 31.23 41.90 -33.25
N ALA A 271 30.29 41.26 -32.56
CA ALA A 271 30.07 39.81 -32.67
C ALA A 271 29.65 39.40 -34.08
N ALA A 272 28.81 40.19 -34.76
CA ALA A 272 28.41 39.95 -36.14
C ALA A 272 29.58 40.11 -37.13
N TRP A 273 30.42 41.12 -36.94
CA TRP A 273 31.64 41.30 -37.75
C TRP A 273 32.63 40.16 -37.55
N ILE A 274 32.88 39.73 -36.31
CA ILE A 274 33.74 38.57 -36.02
C ILE A 274 33.16 37.30 -36.66
N ALA A 275 31.84 37.08 -36.61
CA ALA A 275 31.20 35.95 -37.26
C ALA A 275 31.38 35.97 -38.79
N GLY A 276 31.26 37.15 -39.42
CA GLY A 276 31.49 37.33 -40.85
C GLY A 276 32.96 37.12 -41.27
N LEU A 277 33.91 37.64 -40.49
CA LEU A 277 35.35 37.46 -40.73
C LEU A 277 35.78 36.01 -40.50
N ARG A 278 35.22 35.35 -39.47
CA ARG A 278 35.36 33.91 -39.22
C ARG A 278 34.86 33.08 -40.41
N ALA A 279 33.68 33.38 -40.93
CA ALA A 279 33.09 32.62 -42.04
C ALA A 279 33.86 32.81 -43.35
N SER A 280 34.46 33.98 -43.56
CA SER A 280 35.25 34.31 -44.76
C SER A 280 36.74 33.99 -44.63
N GLY A 281 37.22 33.58 -43.44
CA GLY A 281 38.61 33.19 -43.19
C GLY A 281 39.61 34.35 -43.15
N HIS A 282 39.16 35.60 -43.02
CA HIS A 282 40.04 36.77 -42.96
C HIS A 282 40.72 36.90 -41.59
N ALA A 283 41.95 37.42 -41.59
CA ALA A 283 42.65 37.80 -40.37
C ALA A 283 42.04 39.06 -39.77
N PHE A 284 41.91 39.12 -38.45
CA PHE A 284 41.41 40.30 -37.77
C PHE A 284 42.06 40.52 -36.40
N SER A 285 42.21 41.79 -36.02
CA SER A 285 42.58 42.25 -34.68
C SER A 285 41.34 42.85 -34.01
N LEU A 286 41.29 42.82 -32.67
CA LEU A 286 40.13 43.33 -31.91
C LEU A 286 40.62 44.23 -30.77
N ASN A 287 40.21 45.49 -30.79
CA ASN A 287 40.49 46.46 -29.74
C ASN A 287 39.22 46.78 -28.93
N LEU A 288 39.24 46.46 -27.64
CA LEU A 288 38.15 46.71 -26.69
C LEU A 288 38.62 47.61 -25.55
N PRO A 289 37.69 48.26 -24.81
CA PRO A 289 38.05 49.02 -23.62
C PRO A 289 38.79 48.13 -22.60
N GLY A 290 40.10 48.38 -22.42
CA GLY A 290 40.96 47.66 -21.47
C GLY A 290 41.53 46.32 -21.94
N GLN A 291 41.27 45.88 -23.17
CA GLN A 291 41.82 44.64 -23.73
C GLN A 291 42.00 44.74 -25.25
N SER A 292 43.18 44.38 -25.76
CA SER A 292 43.44 44.28 -27.20
C SER A 292 43.90 42.87 -27.56
N LEU A 293 43.41 42.35 -28.68
CA LEU A 293 43.75 41.06 -29.25
C LEU A 293 44.48 41.29 -30.57
N ALA A 294 45.68 40.72 -30.69
CA ALA A 294 46.51 40.81 -31.89
C ALA A 294 45.83 40.17 -33.12
N ALA A 295 46.32 40.48 -34.31
CA ALA A 295 45.81 39.91 -35.55
C ALA A 295 45.96 38.38 -35.55
N GLY A 296 44.87 37.68 -35.83
CA GLY A 296 44.83 36.22 -35.91
C GLY A 296 43.72 35.73 -36.83
N THR A 297 43.70 34.44 -37.10
CA THR A 297 42.73 33.78 -38.00
C THR A 297 42.21 32.49 -37.40
N GLY A 298 41.02 32.06 -37.82
CA GLY A 298 40.49 30.74 -37.53
C GLY A 298 39.62 30.67 -36.27
N GLU A 299 39.17 29.46 -35.97
CA GLU A 299 38.12 29.17 -34.99
C GLU A 299 38.51 29.53 -33.55
N ALA A 300 39.76 29.22 -33.17
CA ALA A 300 40.28 29.52 -31.84
C ALA A 300 40.36 31.04 -31.59
N HIS A 301 40.82 31.79 -32.60
CA HIS A 301 40.92 33.25 -32.53
C HIS A 301 39.54 33.91 -32.47
N ALA A 302 38.59 33.46 -33.29
CA ALA A 302 37.21 33.92 -33.24
C ALA A 302 36.54 33.65 -31.89
N THR A 303 36.77 32.47 -31.30
CA THR A 303 36.24 32.12 -29.98
C THR A 303 36.85 33.01 -28.89
N GLN A 304 38.16 33.24 -28.92
CA GLN A 304 38.86 34.13 -27.98
C GLN A 304 38.34 35.58 -28.07
N ALA A 305 38.09 36.06 -29.28
CA ALA A 305 37.55 37.39 -29.53
C ALA A 305 36.10 37.54 -29.02
N LEU A 306 35.23 36.57 -29.29
CA LEU A 306 33.85 36.55 -28.77
C LEU A 306 33.81 36.43 -27.24
N ASP A 307 34.72 35.66 -26.65
CA ASP A 307 34.87 35.54 -25.19
C ASP A 307 35.39 36.82 -24.53
N ALA A 308 36.18 37.62 -25.25
CA ALA A 308 36.58 38.96 -24.80
C ALA A 308 35.40 39.93 -24.83
N LEU A 309 34.57 39.91 -25.88
CA LEU A 309 33.32 40.70 -25.94
C LEU A 309 32.37 40.37 -24.78
N ALA A 310 32.30 39.10 -24.38
CA ALA A 310 31.45 38.65 -23.28
C ALA A 310 31.86 39.20 -21.90
N ARG A 311 33.09 39.71 -21.73
CA ARG A 311 33.64 40.19 -20.44
C ARG A 311 33.62 41.71 -20.29
N VAL A 312 33.24 42.45 -21.32
CA VAL A 312 33.21 43.92 -21.31
C VAL A 312 32.16 44.42 -20.30
N THR A 313 32.58 45.34 -19.41
CA THR A 313 31.74 45.95 -18.37
C THR A 313 31.07 47.25 -18.85
N PRO A 314 29.89 47.63 -18.31
CA PRO A 314 29.11 46.90 -17.29
C PRO A 314 28.44 45.64 -17.86
N LEU A 315 28.35 44.61 -17.02
CA LEU A 315 27.54 43.43 -17.33
C LEU A 315 26.05 43.78 -17.16
N PRO A 316 25.17 43.35 -18.06
CA PRO A 316 23.74 43.59 -17.98
C PRO A 316 23.12 42.80 -16.83
N ASP A 317 22.16 43.41 -16.13
CA ASP A 317 21.40 42.73 -15.08
C ASP A 317 20.54 41.62 -15.70
N ALA A 318 20.76 40.39 -15.25
CA ALA A 318 19.91 39.28 -15.65
C ALA A 318 18.51 39.47 -15.01
N PRO A 319 17.42 39.47 -15.79
CA PRO A 319 16.07 39.50 -15.21
C PRO A 319 15.86 38.26 -14.34
N ALA A 320 15.13 38.41 -13.23
CA ALA A 320 14.91 37.33 -12.27
C ALA A 320 14.45 36.04 -12.96
N GLY A 321 15.23 34.97 -12.79
CA GLY A 321 14.96 33.66 -13.37
C GLY A 321 13.61 33.10 -12.89
N LYS A 322 12.89 32.44 -13.79
CA LYS A 322 11.66 31.71 -13.44
C LYS A 322 12.01 30.23 -13.24
N VAL A 323 11.42 29.59 -12.24
CA VAL A 323 11.51 28.13 -12.09
C VAL A 323 10.74 27.47 -13.23
N GLY A 324 11.44 27.14 -14.32
CA GLY A 324 10.85 26.56 -15.52
C GLY A 324 11.00 25.05 -15.55
N ARG A 325 9.87 24.32 -15.46
CA ARG A 325 9.82 22.90 -15.82
C ARG A 325 9.85 22.77 -17.35
N THR A 326 10.94 22.25 -17.91
CA THR A 326 11.10 22.03 -19.37
C THR A 326 10.44 20.75 -19.88
N SER A 327 9.79 19.96 -19.03
CA SER A 327 9.03 18.81 -19.51
C SER A 327 7.69 19.28 -20.06
N ALA A 328 7.47 19.12 -21.38
CA ALA A 328 6.13 19.14 -21.95
C ALA A 328 5.19 18.25 -21.11
N PRO A 329 3.91 18.61 -20.92
CA PRO A 329 2.98 17.77 -20.18
C PRO A 329 2.89 16.40 -20.85
N VAL A 330 3.50 15.40 -20.23
CA VAL A 330 3.45 14.01 -20.70
C VAL A 330 2.01 13.54 -20.55
N GLY A 331 1.36 13.25 -21.69
CA GLY A 331 0.02 12.68 -21.73
C GLY A 331 -0.05 11.33 -21.00
N LEU A 332 -1.26 10.86 -20.73
CA LEU A 332 -1.47 9.57 -20.08
C LEU A 332 -0.93 8.43 -20.96
N ASN A 333 0.02 7.65 -20.44
CA ASN A 333 0.47 6.44 -21.08
C ASN A 333 -0.65 5.38 -21.02
N ALA A 334 -1.15 4.93 -22.18
CA ALA A 334 -2.29 4.01 -22.27
C ALA A 334 -2.06 2.67 -21.57
N PHE A 335 -0.86 2.10 -21.70
CA PHE A 335 -0.51 0.84 -21.05
C PHE A 335 -0.46 0.97 -19.53
N ALA A 336 0.21 2.00 -19.01
CA ALA A 336 0.28 2.26 -17.57
C ALA A 336 -1.11 2.55 -16.98
N MET A 337 -1.93 3.33 -17.70
CA MET A 337 -3.30 3.63 -17.29
C MET A 337 -4.18 2.37 -17.26
N ARG A 338 -4.20 1.56 -18.34
CA ARG A 338 -4.94 0.29 -18.37
C ARG A 338 -4.62 -0.58 -17.16
N SER A 339 -3.33 -0.67 -16.84
CA SER A 339 -2.88 -1.45 -15.68
C SER A 339 -3.35 -0.90 -14.34
N THR A 340 -3.49 0.43 -14.24
CA THR A 340 -4.06 1.12 -13.07
C THR A 340 -5.55 0.84 -12.95
N LEU A 341 -6.28 0.87 -14.08
CA LEU A 341 -7.71 0.55 -14.14
C LEU A 341 -7.99 -0.90 -13.76
N ILE A 342 -7.18 -1.86 -14.24
CA ILE A 342 -7.29 -3.28 -13.85
C ILE A 342 -7.03 -3.45 -12.35
N ALA A 343 -5.98 -2.82 -11.80
CA ALA A 343 -5.68 -2.90 -10.38
C ALA A 343 -6.78 -2.27 -9.51
N LEU A 344 -7.38 -1.15 -9.96
CA LEU A 344 -8.53 -0.52 -9.31
C LEU A 344 -9.77 -1.42 -9.38
N ALA A 345 -10.07 -2.00 -10.55
CA ALA A 345 -11.18 -2.94 -10.71
C ALA A 345 -11.02 -4.16 -9.78
N PHE A 346 -9.79 -4.69 -9.67
CA PHE A 346 -9.49 -5.76 -8.72
C PHE A 346 -9.74 -5.32 -7.28
N ALA A 347 -9.22 -4.16 -6.87
CA ALA A 347 -9.44 -3.61 -5.53
C ALA A 347 -10.93 -3.35 -5.21
N LEU A 348 -11.75 -3.06 -6.22
CA LEU A 348 -13.20 -2.84 -6.09
C LEU A 348 -14.03 -4.13 -6.17
N ALA A 349 -13.45 -5.25 -6.58
CA ALA A 349 -14.20 -6.49 -6.85
C ALA A 349 -15.07 -6.99 -5.68
N PRO A 350 -14.65 -6.94 -4.40
CA PRO A 350 -15.52 -7.35 -3.29
C PRO A 350 -16.74 -6.45 -3.09
N ALA A 351 -16.68 -5.19 -3.54
CA ALA A 351 -17.78 -4.24 -3.39
C ALA A 351 -18.96 -4.58 -4.30
N VAL A 352 -18.68 -5.20 -5.46
CA VAL A 352 -19.68 -5.63 -6.47
C VAL A 352 -20.81 -6.47 -5.86
N LEU A 353 -20.48 -7.33 -4.89
CA LEU A 353 -21.43 -8.25 -4.27
C LEU A 353 -22.30 -7.58 -3.19
N ARG A 354 -21.98 -6.34 -2.80
CA ARG A 354 -22.61 -5.64 -1.67
C ARG A 354 -23.35 -4.38 -2.09
N GLU A 355 -22.90 -3.75 -3.17
CA GLU A 355 -23.47 -2.51 -3.67
C GLU A 355 -24.64 -2.77 -4.63
N PRO A 356 -25.59 -1.82 -4.75
CA PRO A 356 -26.61 -1.87 -5.78
C PRO A 356 -26.00 -2.10 -7.17
N VAL A 357 -26.63 -2.98 -7.95
CA VAL A 357 -26.15 -3.39 -9.28
C VAL A 357 -25.90 -2.18 -10.20
N TRP A 358 -26.69 -1.10 -10.07
CA TRP A 358 -26.54 0.11 -10.86
C TRP A 358 -25.23 0.87 -10.59
N ILE A 359 -24.71 0.84 -9.35
CA ILE A 359 -23.42 1.46 -9.01
C ILE A 359 -22.30 0.67 -9.65
N THR A 360 -22.33 -0.65 -9.49
CA THR A 360 -21.36 -1.55 -10.12
C THR A 360 -21.32 -1.35 -11.63
N ALA A 361 -22.48 -1.26 -12.29
CA ALA A 361 -22.58 -1.03 -13.72
C ALA A 361 -21.99 0.33 -14.13
N LEU A 362 -22.27 1.40 -13.36
CA LEU A 362 -21.71 2.72 -13.59
C LEU A 362 -20.18 2.74 -13.43
N ILE A 363 -19.65 2.14 -12.36
CA ILE A 363 -18.21 2.01 -12.11
C ILE A 363 -17.56 1.27 -13.28
N ALA A 364 -18.07 0.10 -13.67
CA ALA A 364 -17.54 -0.66 -14.79
C ALA A 364 -17.56 0.15 -16.10
N GLY A 365 -18.66 0.86 -16.36
CA GLY A 365 -18.79 1.75 -17.53
C GLY A 365 -17.76 2.87 -17.55
N LEU A 366 -17.49 3.53 -16.41
CA LEU A 366 -16.49 4.59 -16.28
C LEU A 366 -15.05 4.07 -16.48
N LEU A 367 -14.74 2.88 -15.96
CA LEU A 367 -13.43 2.25 -16.16
C LEU A 367 -13.19 1.88 -17.63
N VAL A 368 -14.18 1.24 -18.28
CA VAL A 368 -14.12 0.89 -19.71
C VAL A 368 -14.03 2.14 -20.57
N HIS A 369 -14.84 3.16 -20.27
CA HIS A 369 -14.79 4.44 -20.97
C HIS A 369 -13.39 5.07 -20.87
N THR A 370 -12.79 5.07 -19.68
CA THR A 370 -11.45 5.62 -19.43
C THR A 370 -10.37 4.88 -20.21
N ASP A 371 -10.39 3.54 -20.24
CA ASP A 371 -9.45 2.76 -21.04
C ASP A 371 -9.58 3.08 -22.54
N TRP A 372 -10.81 3.08 -23.05
CA TRP A 372 -11.09 3.37 -24.45
C TRP A 372 -10.61 4.77 -24.85
N ARG A 373 -10.90 5.81 -24.06
CA ARG A 373 -10.51 7.18 -24.41
C ARG A 373 -9.01 7.41 -24.34
N VAL A 374 -8.31 6.80 -23.39
CA VAL A 374 -6.86 6.96 -23.27
C VAL A 374 -6.18 6.23 -24.43
N HIS A 375 -6.69 5.06 -24.82
CA HIS A 375 -6.21 4.34 -26.00
C HIS A 375 -6.48 5.09 -27.32
N ARG A 376 -7.60 5.82 -27.41
CA ARG A 376 -7.98 6.63 -28.57
C ARG A 376 -7.50 8.10 -28.50
N ALA A 377 -6.69 8.46 -27.49
CA ALA A 377 -6.22 9.81 -27.23
C ALA A 377 -7.35 10.89 -27.22
N ARG A 378 -8.54 10.55 -26.70
CA ARG A 378 -9.70 11.46 -26.62
C ARG A 378 -9.73 12.26 -25.31
N ALA A 379 -10.36 13.43 -25.39
CA ALA A 379 -10.54 14.33 -24.25
C ALA A 379 -11.37 13.69 -23.11
N PRO A 380 -11.14 14.10 -21.85
CA PRO A 380 -11.96 13.72 -20.70
C PRO A 380 -13.39 14.22 -20.78
N ILE A 381 -14.26 13.53 -20.05
CA ILE A 381 -15.58 14.04 -19.73
C ILE A 381 -15.41 15.36 -18.96
N PRO A 382 -16.15 16.43 -19.30
CA PRO A 382 -16.10 17.67 -18.55
C PRO A 382 -16.42 17.46 -17.07
N THR A 383 -15.68 18.11 -16.19
CA THR A 383 -15.79 17.97 -14.73
C THR A 383 -17.19 18.29 -14.21
N TRP A 384 -17.87 19.27 -14.81
CA TRP A 384 -19.24 19.63 -14.43
C TRP A 384 -20.24 18.49 -14.70
N VAL A 385 -20.08 17.74 -15.81
CA VAL A 385 -20.92 16.57 -16.12
C VAL A 385 -20.69 15.49 -15.07
N LEU A 386 -19.43 15.22 -14.72
CA LEU A 386 -19.09 14.27 -13.66
C LEU A 386 -19.63 14.72 -12.30
N GLY A 387 -19.67 16.02 -12.02
CA GLY A 387 -20.29 16.59 -10.83
C GLY A 387 -21.81 16.36 -10.76
N VAL A 388 -22.51 16.50 -11.90
CA VAL A 388 -23.95 16.19 -12.00
C VAL A 388 -24.19 14.69 -11.78
N VAL A 389 -23.40 13.82 -12.43
CA VAL A 389 -23.47 12.37 -12.23
C VAL A 389 -23.20 12.01 -10.76
N ALA A 390 -22.18 12.60 -10.14
CA ALA A 390 -21.87 12.40 -8.73
C ALA A 390 -23.05 12.80 -7.81
N GLY A 391 -23.68 13.95 -8.07
CA GLY A 391 -24.82 14.45 -7.30
C GLY A 391 -26.05 13.54 -7.42
N ILE A 392 -26.39 13.10 -8.64
CA ILE A 392 -27.51 12.18 -8.88
C ILE A 392 -27.23 10.84 -8.22
N SER A 393 -26.04 10.26 -8.43
CA SER A 393 -25.67 8.99 -7.82
C SER A 393 -25.63 9.07 -6.29
N ALA A 394 -25.17 10.18 -5.70
CA ALA A 394 -25.23 10.40 -4.26
C ALA A 394 -26.69 10.47 -3.75
N ALA A 395 -27.58 11.16 -4.45
CA ALA A 395 -29.01 11.20 -4.07
C ALA A 395 -29.67 9.80 -4.15
N LEU A 396 -29.37 9.03 -5.18
CA LEU A 396 -29.86 7.65 -5.33
C LEU A 396 -29.30 6.71 -4.25
N LEU A 397 -28.02 6.88 -3.89
CA LEU A 397 -27.39 6.18 -2.78
C LEU A 397 -28.08 6.51 -1.45
N ALA A 398 -28.31 7.79 -1.18
CA ALA A 398 -29.03 8.24 0.01
C ALA A 398 -30.44 7.65 0.08
N GLY A 399 -31.15 7.58 -1.05
CA GLY A 399 -32.46 6.92 -1.13
C GLY A 399 -32.40 5.41 -0.93
N SER A 400 -31.33 4.74 -1.35
CA SER A 400 -31.16 3.29 -1.22
C SER A 400 -30.78 2.86 0.20
N TYR A 401 -29.94 3.65 0.87
CA TYR A 401 -29.40 3.33 2.20
C TYR A 401 -30.04 4.12 3.34
N GLY A 402 -30.88 5.12 3.05
CA GLY A 402 -31.48 6.04 4.03
C GLY A 402 -30.52 7.10 4.57
N THR A 403 -29.23 7.02 4.25
CA THR A 403 -28.17 7.94 4.69
C THR A 403 -26.97 7.88 3.73
N LEU A 404 -26.18 8.95 3.67
CA LEU A 404 -24.84 8.95 3.05
C LEU A 404 -23.72 8.71 4.06
N LEU A 405 -24.03 8.88 5.34
CA LEU A 405 -23.13 8.67 6.47
C LEU A 405 -23.37 7.28 7.04
N GLY A 406 -22.44 6.36 6.78
CA GLY A 406 -22.51 4.98 7.23
C GLY A 406 -21.46 4.11 6.52
N ARG A 407 -21.21 2.90 7.03
CA ARG A 407 -20.24 1.97 6.42
C ARG A 407 -20.60 1.66 4.98
N ASP A 408 -21.84 1.23 4.74
CA ASP A 408 -22.26 0.70 3.45
C ASP A 408 -22.38 1.83 2.41
N ALA A 409 -23.10 2.91 2.75
CA ALA A 409 -23.24 4.08 1.88
C ALA A 409 -21.91 4.83 1.64
N GLY A 410 -21.08 4.97 2.67
CA GLY A 410 -19.81 5.70 2.59
C GLY A 410 -18.77 4.97 1.73
N THR A 411 -18.68 3.64 1.84
CA THR A 411 -17.76 2.85 1.00
C THR A 411 -18.21 2.80 -0.46
N ALA A 412 -19.52 2.71 -0.71
CA ALA A 412 -20.08 2.83 -2.07
C ALA A 412 -19.84 4.21 -2.69
N LEU A 413 -19.99 5.28 -1.90
CA LEU A 413 -19.67 6.63 -2.35
C LEU A 413 -18.17 6.79 -2.67
N LEU A 414 -17.28 6.24 -1.83
CA LEU A 414 -15.83 6.27 -2.09
C LEU A 414 -15.45 5.49 -3.36
N ALA A 415 -16.05 4.31 -3.59
CA ALA A 415 -15.86 3.51 -4.79
C ALA A 415 -16.32 4.28 -6.05
N LEU A 416 -17.48 4.92 -5.98
CA LEU A 416 -18.02 5.76 -7.04
C LEU A 416 -17.11 6.97 -7.33
N LEU A 417 -16.67 7.70 -6.30
CA LEU A 417 -15.78 8.85 -6.45
C LEU A 417 -14.43 8.44 -7.07
N ALA A 418 -13.91 7.26 -6.68
CA ALA A 418 -12.72 6.70 -7.32
C ALA A 418 -12.93 6.42 -8.81
N ALA A 419 -14.07 5.83 -9.18
CA ALA A 419 -14.43 5.56 -10.57
C ALA A 419 -14.63 6.86 -11.37
N LEU A 420 -15.32 7.87 -10.83
CA LEU A 420 -15.48 9.18 -11.46
C LEU A 420 -14.13 9.88 -11.67
N LYS A 421 -13.22 9.75 -10.70
CA LYS A 421 -11.86 10.30 -10.84
C LYS A 421 -11.08 9.66 -12.00
N THR A 422 -11.38 8.41 -12.38
CA THR A 422 -10.80 7.80 -13.59
C THR A 422 -11.22 8.54 -14.86
N ALA A 423 -12.52 8.83 -14.98
CA ALA A 423 -13.07 9.55 -16.13
C ALA A 423 -12.66 11.03 -16.17
N GLU A 424 -12.24 11.61 -15.04
CA GLU A 424 -11.69 12.98 -14.97
C GLU A 424 -10.20 13.04 -15.35
N SER A 425 -9.46 11.93 -15.21
CA SER A 425 -7.99 11.92 -15.20
C SER A 425 -7.36 12.49 -16.49
N ARG A 426 -6.33 13.34 -16.30
CA ARG A 426 -5.60 14.02 -17.39
C ARG A 426 -4.09 13.86 -17.29
N THR A 427 -3.57 13.68 -16.08
CA THR A 427 -2.15 13.74 -15.78
C THR A 427 -1.66 12.48 -15.06
N ARG A 428 -0.35 12.24 -15.08
CA ARG A 428 0.29 11.23 -14.22
C ARG A 428 -0.04 11.43 -12.73
N ARG A 429 -0.23 12.69 -12.30
CA ARG A 429 -0.60 12.99 -10.91
C ARG A 429 -1.97 12.41 -10.56
N ASP A 430 -2.92 12.45 -11.49
CA ASP A 430 -4.24 11.85 -11.30
C ASP A 430 -4.13 10.33 -11.17
N ALA A 431 -3.31 9.67 -12.01
CA ALA A 431 -3.09 8.23 -11.92
C ALA A 431 -2.46 7.81 -10.58
N ASN A 432 -1.48 8.58 -10.09
CA ASN A 432 -0.90 8.35 -8.76
C ASN A 432 -1.94 8.52 -7.63
N LEU A 433 -2.82 9.51 -7.75
CA LEU A 433 -3.91 9.73 -6.78
C LEU A 433 -4.91 8.57 -6.81
N LEU A 434 -5.27 8.06 -7.99
CA LEU A 434 -6.13 6.89 -8.14
C LEU A 434 -5.54 5.65 -7.46
N ILE A 435 -4.23 5.43 -7.56
CA ILE A 435 -3.56 4.32 -6.89
C ILE A 435 -3.68 4.45 -5.36
N LEU A 436 -3.46 5.65 -4.81
CA LEU A 436 -3.58 5.89 -3.38
C LEU A 436 -5.03 5.73 -2.90
N LEU A 437 -6.00 6.22 -3.68
CA LEU A 437 -7.42 6.05 -3.39
C LEU A 437 -7.84 4.57 -3.44
N ALA A 438 -7.33 3.81 -4.41
CA ALA A 438 -7.58 2.38 -4.52
C ALA A 438 -6.98 1.59 -3.35
N LEU A 439 -5.77 1.96 -2.88
CA LEU A 439 -5.16 1.38 -1.69
C LEU A 439 -6.01 1.68 -0.44
N PHE A 440 -6.55 2.89 -0.34
CA PHE A 440 -7.50 3.25 0.73
C PHE A 440 -8.77 2.41 0.65
N VAL A 441 -9.40 2.31 -0.52
CA VAL A 441 -10.63 1.52 -0.72
C VAL A 441 -10.39 0.04 -0.39
N ALA A 442 -9.25 -0.54 -0.79
CA ALA A 442 -8.88 -1.91 -0.41
C ALA A 442 -8.83 -2.12 1.12
N SER A 443 -8.44 -1.10 1.89
CA SER A 443 -8.47 -1.17 3.36
C SER A 443 -9.90 -1.09 3.94
N THR A 444 -10.83 -0.42 3.27
CA THR A 444 -12.23 -0.31 3.74
C THR A 444 -12.98 -1.64 3.73
N HIS A 445 -12.50 -2.65 2.98
CA HIS A 445 -13.11 -3.98 2.97
C HIS A 445 -13.10 -4.67 4.33
N TYR A 446 -12.16 -4.29 5.21
CA TYR A 446 -12.09 -4.83 6.57
C TYR A 446 -13.26 -4.41 7.46
N PHE A 447 -14.02 -3.38 7.09
CA PHE A 447 -15.27 -3.03 7.78
C PHE A 447 -16.38 -4.08 7.61
N PHE A 448 -16.26 -4.96 6.60
CA PHE A 448 -17.27 -5.96 6.27
C PHE A 448 -16.83 -7.38 6.61
N GLY A 449 -15.53 -7.66 6.61
CA GLY A 449 -15.02 -8.98 6.96
C GLY A 449 -13.51 -9.00 7.12
N GLN A 450 -13.05 -9.63 8.20
CA GLN A 450 -11.63 -9.78 8.52
C GLN A 450 -11.14 -11.24 8.35
N GLY A 451 -11.75 -11.98 7.43
CA GLY A 451 -11.35 -13.35 7.11
C GLY A 451 -10.06 -13.44 6.26
N PRO A 452 -9.50 -14.65 6.11
CA PRO A 452 -8.25 -14.89 5.39
C PRO A 452 -8.38 -14.58 3.89
N LEU A 453 -9.56 -14.78 3.29
CA LEU A 453 -9.80 -14.42 1.89
C LEU A 453 -9.76 -12.90 1.68
N THR A 454 -10.34 -12.12 2.59
CA THR A 454 -10.25 -10.65 2.54
C THR A 454 -8.81 -10.19 2.71
N ALA A 455 -8.05 -10.82 3.62
CA ALA A 455 -6.63 -10.54 3.81
C ALA A 455 -5.79 -10.85 2.56
N LEU A 456 -6.01 -12.01 1.95
CA LEU A 456 -5.33 -12.39 0.71
C LEU A 456 -5.67 -11.42 -0.42
N HIS A 457 -6.96 -11.09 -0.57
CA HIS A 457 -7.41 -10.15 -1.58
C HIS A 457 -6.77 -8.77 -1.42
N SER A 458 -6.74 -8.22 -0.20
CA SER A 458 -6.15 -6.89 0.04
C SER A 458 -4.64 -6.86 -0.22
N VAL A 459 -3.91 -7.93 0.11
CA VAL A 459 -2.48 -8.07 -0.20
C VAL A 459 -2.26 -8.15 -1.71
N LEU A 460 -3.08 -8.91 -2.44
CA LEU A 460 -3.03 -8.98 -3.90
C LEU A 460 -3.42 -7.64 -4.56
N ALA A 461 -4.38 -6.92 -3.98
CA ALA A 461 -4.77 -5.58 -4.43
C ALA A 461 -3.63 -4.59 -4.22
N ALA A 462 -3.00 -4.59 -3.04
CA ALA A 462 -1.82 -3.78 -2.79
C ALA A 462 -0.67 -4.13 -3.75
N TRP A 463 -0.43 -5.42 -4.03
CA TRP A 463 0.58 -5.85 -4.98
C TRP A 463 0.34 -5.33 -6.40
N THR A 464 -0.88 -5.48 -6.92
CA THR A 464 -1.24 -5.00 -8.27
C THR A 464 -1.22 -3.47 -8.37
N LEU A 465 -1.65 -2.75 -7.33
CA LEU A 465 -1.61 -1.30 -7.24
C LEU A 465 -0.18 -0.75 -7.14
N LEU A 466 0.69 -1.37 -6.34
CA LEU A 466 2.11 -1.03 -6.27
C LEU A 466 2.83 -1.36 -7.58
N ALA A 467 2.44 -2.43 -8.27
CA ALA A 467 2.96 -2.74 -9.60
C ALA A 467 2.53 -1.68 -10.63
N ALA A 468 1.30 -1.17 -10.55
CA ALA A 468 0.84 -0.04 -11.35
C ALA A 468 1.64 1.24 -11.03
N ALA A 469 1.89 1.54 -9.75
CA ALA A 469 2.75 2.66 -9.33
C ALA A 469 4.16 2.56 -9.92
N ALA A 470 4.74 1.35 -9.90
CA ALA A 470 6.06 1.08 -10.48
C ALA A 470 6.12 1.45 -11.97
N ARG A 471 5.05 1.19 -12.74
CA ARG A 471 4.98 1.53 -14.18
C ARG A 471 4.94 3.04 -14.42
N TRP A 472 4.37 3.80 -13.49
CA TRP A 472 4.35 5.26 -13.60
C TRP A 472 5.68 5.91 -13.25
N THR A 473 6.65 5.19 -12.66
CA THR A 473 7.87 5.84 -12.12
C THR A 473 8.68 6.59 -13.18
N VAL A 474 8.83 6.07 -14.40
CA VAL A 474 9.42 6.80 -15.54
C VAL A 474 8.83 6.36 -16.88
N THR A 475 7.99 7.22 -17.45
CA THR A 475 7.72 7.28 -18.89
C THR A 475 8.15 8.66 -19.38
N ALA A 476 9.43 8.80 -19.76
CA ALA A 476 9.73 9.81 -20.77
C ALA A 476 8.89 9.46 -22.03
N PRO A 477 8.37 10.43 -22.79
CA PRO A 477 7.47 10.17 -23.93
C PRO A 477 7.98 9.10 -24.90
N ASP A 478 9.31 9.02 -25.07
CA ASP A 478 9.99 8.18 -26.05
C ASP A 478 10.53 6.86 -25.49
N GLU A 479 10.22 6.51 -24.24
CA GLU A 479 10.74 5.29 -23.60
C GLU A 479 9.71 4.16 -23.54
N PRO A 480 10.12 2.91 -23.88
CA PRO A 480 9.24 1.76 -23.73
C PRO A 480 8.90 1.54 -22.25
N PRO A 481 7.63 1.27 -21.92
CA PRO A 481 7.21 1.00 -20.55
C PRO A 481 7.96 -0.23 -20.00
N LEU A 482 8.08 -0.31 -18.66
CA LEU A 482 8.49 -1.54 -18.00
C LEU A 482 7.61 -2.70 -18.48
N THR A 483 8.24 -3.82 -18.86
CA THR A 483 7.48 -5.06 -19.14
C THR A 483 6.69 -5.46 -17.90
N GLU A 484 5.48 -5.99 -18.15
CA GLU A 484 4.50 -6.34 -17.11
C GLU A 484 5.10 -7.16 -15.95
N ASN A 485 5.94 -8.14 -16.30
CA ASN A 485 6.59 -9.02 -15.33
C ASN A 485 7.57 -8.27 -14.41
N ARG A 486 8.28 -7.24 -14.89
CA ARG A 486 9.31 -6.55 -14.08
C ARG A 486 8.69 -5.68 -13.00
N SER A 487 7.63 -4.93 -13.32
CA SER A 487 6.93 -4.09 -12.33
C SER A 487 6.27 -4.92 -11.23
N ALA A 488 5.66 -6.05 -11.61
CA ALA A 488 5.04 -6.98 -10.66
C ALA A 488 6.08 -7.61 -9.71
N VAL A 489 7.23 -8.03 -10.23
CA VAL A 489 8.33 -8.57 -9.42
C VAL A 489 8.90 -7.51 -8.47
N GLN A 490 9.05 -6.25 -8.90
CA GLN A 490 9.54 -5.17 -8.04
C GLN A 490 8.58 -4.89 -6.87
N ALA A 491 7.27 -4.78 -7.15
CA ALA A 491 6.25 -4.59 -6.13
C ALA A 491 6.16 -5.78 -5.17
N GLY A 492 6.14 -7.01 -5.69
CA GLY A 492 6.10 -8.23 -4.89
C GLY A 492 7.33 -8.38 -4.00
N MET A 493 8.51 -8.01 -4.51
CA MET A 493 9.73 -7.99 -3.72
C MET A 493 9.71 -6.92 -2.61
N ALA A 494 9.16 -5.74 -2.88
CA ALA A 494 9.00 -4.70 -1.87
C ALA A 494 8.08 -5.16 -0.73
N LEU A 495 6.95 -5.80 -1.06
CA LEU A 495 6.04 -6.40 -0.09
C LEU A 495 6.71 -7.53 0.70
N ALA A 496 7.39 -8.46 0.02
CA ALA A 496 8.06 -9.58 0.69
C ALA A 496 9.13 -9.11 1.68
N LEU A 497 9.89 -8.06 1.33
CA LEU A 497 10.87 -7.45 2.24
C LEU A 497 10.23 -6.64 3.38
N ALA A 498 8.97 -6.23 3.22
CA ALA A 498 8.20 -5.49 4.23
C ALA A 498 7.55 -6.42 5.27
N ILE A 499 7.30 -7.70 4.96
CA ILE A 499 6.63 -8.66 5.86
C ILE A 499 7.28 -8.72 7.26
N PRO A 500 8.61 -8.85 7.42
CA PRO A 500 9.20 -8.95 8.76
C PRO A 500 8.88 -7.72 9.62
N LEU A 501 9.00 -6.52 9.05
CA LEU A 501 8.68 -5.28 9.75
C LEU A 501 7.18 -5.17 10.05
N ALA A 502 6.35 -5.57 9.10
CA ALA A 502 4.90 -5.58 9.27
C ALA A 502 4.46 -6.50 10.42
N LEU A 503 5.01 -7.71 10.51
CA LEU A 503 4.73 -8.66 11.60
C LEU A 503 5.24 -8.14 12.95
N THR A 504 6.44 -7.55 12.98
CA THR A 504 6.96 -6.93 14.22
C THR A 504 6.04 -5.82 14.71
N LEU A 505 5.59 -4.92 13.81
CA LEU A 505 4.65 -3.87 14.17
C LEU A 505 3.28 -4.45 14.54
N PHE A 506 2.78 -5.47 13.84
CA PHE A 506 1.48 -6.09 14.14
C PHE A 506 1.40 -6.64 15.57
N VAL A 507 2.48 -7.30 16.02
CA VAL A 507 2.56 -7.90 17.36
C VAL A 507 2.85 -6.84 18.42
N LEU A 508 3.75 -5.90 18.15
CA LEU A 508 4.23 -5.00 19.21
C LEU A 508 3.50 -3.67 19.27
N PHE A 509 2.86 -3.20 18.20
CA PHE A 509 2.23 -1.88 18.19
C PHE A 509 1.14 -1.81 19.27
N PRO A 510 1.13 -0.76 20.11
CA PRO A 510 0.19 -0.62 21.21
C PRO A 510 -1.25 -0.51 20.67
N ARG A 511 -2.15 -1.33 21.21
CA ARG A 511 -3.57 -1.30 20.86
C ARG A 511 -4.35 -0.56 21.96
N PRO A 512 -4.64 0.74 21.79
CA PRO A 512 -5.41 1.47 22.80
C PRO A 512 -6.82 0.89 22.89
N SER A 513 -7.38 0.84 24.10
CA SER A 513 -8.74 0.35 24.34
C SER A 513 -9.77 1.43 24.02
N GLY A 514 -10.74 1.09 23.16
CA GLY A 514 -11.87 1.94 22.79
C GLY A 514 -11.63 2.89 21.60
N PRO A 515 -12.70 3.37 20.95
CA PRO A 515 -12.61 4.23 19.78
C PRO A 515 -12.08 5.63 20.15
N LEU A 516 -11.32 6.25 19.24
CA LEU A 516 -10.82 7.62 19.39
C LEU A 516 -11.96 8.65 19.29
N TRP A 517 -12.99 8.35 18.49
CA TRP A 517 -14.24 9.10 18.38
C TRP A 517 -15.41 8.17 18.06
N HIS A 518 -16.60 8.55 18.52
CA HIS A 518 -17.83 7.81 18.24
C HIS A 518 -18.49 8.33 16.96
N LEU A 519 -18.29 7.63 15.84
CA LEU A 519 -19.20 7.70 14.69
C LEU A 519 -20.13 6.50 14.78
N ALA A 520 -21.44 6.74 14.82
CA ALA A 520 -22.45 5.68 14.77
C ALA A 520 -22.37 5.00 13.39
N VAL A 521 -21.53 3.97 13.27
CA VAL A 521 -21.53 3.09 12.11
C VAL A 521 -22.75 2.19 12.24
N GLN A 522 -23.91 2.72 11.86
CA GLN A 522 -25.13 1.95 11.77
C GLN A 522 -24.97 0.95 10.61
N GLY A 523 -24.53 -0.26 10.93
CA GLY A 523 -24.73 -1.40 10.06
C GLY A 523 -26.20 -1.76 10.08
N LYS A 524 -26.76 -2.10 8.92
CA LYS A 524 -28.06 -2.76 8.84
C LYS A 524 -27.93 -4.07 9.61
N ALA A 525 -28.48 -4.11 10.83
CA ALA A 525 -28.32 -5.27 11.69
C ALA A 525 -28.93 -6.49 11.01
N SER A 526 -28.17 -7.57 10.94
CA SER A 526 -28.68 -8.85 10.49
C SER A 526 -29.81 -9.29 11.41
N THR A 527 -30.91 -9.75 10.80
CA THR A 527 -32.04 -10.43 11.45
C THR A 527 -31.55 -11.34 12.58
N GLY A 528 -32.03 -11.11 13.80
CA GLY A 528 -31.68 -11.88 15.00
C GLY A 528 -32.88 -11.95 15.95
N LEU A 529 -32.64 -12.34 17.21
CA LEU A 529 -33.66 -12.33 18.27
C LEU A 529 -34.39 -10.97 18.32
N ALA A 530 -35.69 -10.97 18.65
CA ALA A 530 -36.54 -9.78 18.69
C ALA A 530 -37.15 -9.55 20.08
N SER A 531 -37.70 -8.36 20.33
CA SER A 531 -38.37 -8.02 21.60
C SER A 531 -39.86 -8.42 21.62
N GLU A 532 -40.37 -8.94 20.51
CA GLU A 532 -41.70 -9.52 20.38
C GLU A 532 -41.65 -10.82 19.57
N ILE A 533 -42.60 -11.70 19.82
CA ILE A 533 -42.76 -12.97 19.11
C ILE A 533 -44.24 -13.19 18.76
N THR A 534 -44.52 -13.53 17.50
CA THR A 534 -45.87 -13.80 16.98
C THR A 534 -45.88 -15.21 16.40
N ALA A 535 -46.76 -16.09 16.86
CA ALA A 535 -46.90 -17.43 16.29
C ALA A 535 -47.26 -17.33 14.79
N GLY A 536 -46.28 -17.63 13.93
CA GLY A 536 -46.43 -17.64 12.46
C GLY A 536 -45.65 -16.58 11.69
N GLU A 537 -44.97 -15.62 12.35
CA GLU A 537 -44.20 -14.55 11.65
C GLU A 537 -42.68 -14.72 11.74
N TYR A 538 -42.17 -15.58 12.63
CA TYR A 538 -40.72 -15.73 12.89
C TYR A 538 -40.05 -16.87 12.09
N SER A 539 -40.79 -17.55 11.21
CA SER A 539 -40.31 -18.66 10.37
C SER A 539 -39.11 -18.27 9.49
N ASP A 540 -38.92 -16.98 9.22
CA ASP A 540 -37.82 -16.46 8.41
C ASP A 540 -36.45 -16.69 9.06
N LEU A 541 -36.35 -16.64 10.41
CA LEU A 541 -35.11 -16.98 11.10
C LEU A 541 -34.77 -18.46 10.96
N ALA A 542 -35.78 -19.33 11.00
CA ALA A 542 -35.62 -20.78 10.88
C ALA A 542 -35.07 -21.22 9.50
N GLN A 543 -35.17 -20.36 8.47
CA GLN A 543 -34.58 -20.58 7.15
C GLN A 543 -33.19 -19.94 6.98
N ASN A 544 -32.79 -19.07 7.92
CA ASN A 544 -31.54 -18.33 7.84
C ASN A 544 -30.35 -19.17 8.32
N ARG A 545 -29.45 -19.53 7.41
CA ARG A 545 -28.25 -20.34 7.71
C ARG A 545 -27.04 -19.54 8.22
N ALA A 546 -27.20 -18.22 8.40
CA ALA A 546 -26.16 -17.38 8.97
C ALA A 546 -25.79 -17.85 10.38
N VAL A 547 -24.51 -17.71 10.74
CA VAL A 547 -24.06 -17.98 12.10
C VAL A 547 -24.60 -16.88 13.02
N ALA A 548 -25.09 -17.25 14.19
CA ALA A 548 -25.42 -16.32 15.26
C ALA A 548 -24.19 -16.14 16.17
N PHE A 549 -23.62 -17.27 16.61
CA PHE A 549 -22.40 -17.30 17.40
C PHE A 549 -21.72 -18.68 17.33
N ARG A 550 -20.46 -18.74 17.76
CA ARG A 550 -19.71 -19.98 18.00
C ARG A 550 -19.35 -20.08 19.47
N ALA A 551 -19.42 -21.28 20.06
CA ALA A 551 -19.11 -21.50 21.47
C ALA A 551 -18.04 -22.57 21.65
N ASP A 552 -16.91 -22.17 22.23
CA ASP A 552 -15.72 -22.98 22.47
C ASP A 552 -15.62 -23.33 23.95
N PHE A 553 -15.77 -24.61 24.30
CA PHE A 553 -15.90 -25.04 25.69
C PHE A 553 -14.55 -25.41 26.31
N GLN A 554 -14.30 -24.91 27.52
CA GLN A 554 -13.18 -25.34 28.36
C GLN A 554 -13.56 -26.65 29.08
N GLY A 555 -13.72 -27.74 28.32
CA GLY A 555 -14.15 -29.04 28.83
C GLY A 555 -15.10 -29.78 27.87
N PRO A 556 -15.81 -30.82 28.34
CA PRO A 556 -16.76 -31.54 27.51
C PRO A 556 -17.92 -30.63 27.11
N VAL A 557 -18.30 -30.69 25.83
CA VAL A 557 -19.48 -29.99 25.31
C VAL A 557 -20.75 -30.58 25.97
N PRO A 558 -21.69 -29.74 26.45
CA PRO A 558 -22.95 -30.21 27.03
C PRO A 558 -23.70 -31.16 26.09
N PRO A 559 -24.47 -32.14 26.62
CA PRO A 559 -25.34 -32.98 25.80
C PRO A 559 -26.38 -32.14 25.06
N ALA A 560 -26.88 -32.61 23.92
CA ALA A 560 -27.79 -31.82 23.06
C ALA A 560 -29.06 -31.32 23.80
N SER A 561 -29.57 -32.12 24.74
CA SER A 561 -30.70 -31.81 25.61
C SER A 561 -30.47 -30.65 26.59
N GLU A 562 -29.22 -30.23 26.81
CA GLU A 562 -28.87 -29.13 27.71
C GLU A 562 -28.47 -27.86 26.96
N ARG A 563 -28.38 -27.91 25.62
CA ARG A 563 -27.96 -26.77 24.76
C ARG A 563 -29.10 -25.79 24.48
N TYR A 564 -29.79 -25.35 25.53
CA TYR A 564 -30.79 -24.27 25.46
C TYR A 564 -30.10 -22.94 25.74
N TRP A 565 -29.88 -22.18 24.68
CA TRP A 565 -29.25 -20.87 24.72
C TRP A 565 -30.31 -19.81 24.98
N ARG A 566 -30.53 -19.50 26.25
CA ARG A 566 -31.51 -18.52 26.73
C ARG A 566 -31.19 -17.11 26.23
N GLY A 567 -32.18 -16.45 25.63
CA GLY A 567 -32.13 -15.04 25.26
C GLY A 567 -33.32 -14.25 25.86
N PRO A 568 -34.21 -13.65 25.05
CA PRO A 568 -35.35 -12.88 25.54
C PRO A 568 -36.42 -13.76 26.20
N VAL A 569 -37.09 -13.21 27.22
CA VAL A 569 -38.32 -13.79 27.82
C VAL A 569 -39.49 -12.87 27.51
N TYR A 570 -40.59 -13.43 27.03
CA TYR A 570 -41.82 -12.74 26.63
C TYR A 570 -42.96 -13.12 27.57
N GLU A 571 -43.71 -12.11 28.01
CA GLU A 571 -44.62 -12.25 29.14
C GLU A 571 -45.97 -11.56 28.91
N ALA A 572 -45.98 -10.38 28.28
CA ALA A 572 -47.23 -9.71 27.98
C ALA A 572 -47.83 -10.34 26.71
N TYR A 573 -49.08 -10.81 26.80
CA TYR A 573 -49.81 -11.38 25.67
C TYR A 573 -51.06 -10.55 25.38
N ASP A 574 -51.21 -10.10 24.14
CA ASP A 574 -52.32 -9.25 23.69
C ASP A 574 -53.39 -10.02 22.87
N GLY A 575 -53.26 -11.34 22.73
CA GLY A 575 -54.10 -12.18 21.88
C GLY A 575 -53.42 -12.56 20.55
N GLN A 576 -52.41 -11.81 20.13
CA GLN A 576 -51.65 -12.07 18.90
C GLN A 576 -50.17 -12.27 19.16
N ARG A 577 -49.56 -11.37 19.94
CA ARG A 577 -48.12 -11.26 20.13
C ARG A 577 -47.77 -11.43 21.60
N TRP A 578 -46.62 -12.03 21.83
CA TRP A 578 -45.96 -12.03 23.13
C TRP A 578 -44.84 -11.00 23.12
N THR A 579 -44.85 -10.09 24.08
CA THR A 579 -43.89 -8.97 24.15
C THR A 579 -43.12 -8.99 25.47
N GLN A 580 -41.91 -8.42 25.43
CA GLN A 580 -41.13 -8.20 26.63
C GLN A 580 -41.66 -7.02 27.45
N ILE A 581 -41.49 -7.08 28.77
CA ILE A 581 -41.88 -6.01 29.68
C ILE A 581 -40.63 -5.29 30.19
N ARG A 582 -40.76 -3.97 30.36
CA ARG A 582 -39.68 -3.07 30.77
C ARG A 582 -39.17 -3.46 32.16
N GLN A 583 -37.86 -3.62 32.29
CA GLN A 583 -37.22 -4.29 33.42
C GLN A 583 -36.87 -3.32 34.55
N SER A 584 -37.05 -3.77 35.81
CA SER A 584 -36.46 -3.17 37.01
C SER A 584 -35.17 -3.92 37.38
N SER A 585 -34.15 -3.19 37.82
CA SER A 585 -32.84 -3.71 38.24
C SER A 585 -32.87 -4.22 39.69
N ALA A 586 -33.67 -5.25 39.97
CA ALA A 586 -33.61 -6.01 41.22
C ALA A 586 -32.79 -7.29 41.06
N SER A 587 -32.22 -7.80 42.14
CA SER A 587 -31.43 -9.05 42.13
C SER A 587 -32.33 -10.27 41.84
N ALA A 588 -32.02 -11.03 40.79
CA ALA A 588 -32.73 -12.26 40.44
C ALA A 588 -32.42 -13.40 41.44
N SER A 589 -33.44 -14.16 41.87
CA SER A 589 -33.26 -15.34 42.73
C SER A 589 -32.76 -16.53 41.91
N VAL A 590 -31.47 -16.86 42.00
CA VAL A 590 -30.86 -17.98 41.26
C VAL A 590 -30.17 -18.94 42.24
N ASP A 591 -30.67 -20.16 42.29
CA ASP A 591 -30.10 -21.23 43.11
C ASP A 591 -29.30 -22.19 42.22
N PHE A 592 -27.99 -21.97 42.13
CA PHE A 592 -27.11 -22.79 41.30
C PHE A 592 -27.01 -24.23 41.84
N SER A 593 -27.44 -25.20 41.04
CA SER A 593 -27.43 -26.63 41.37
C SER A 593 -27.03 -27.44 40.14
N GLY A 594 -25.83 -28.02 40.14
CA GLY A 594 -25.36 -28.89 39.05
C GLY A 594 -24.05 -28.46 38.39
N PRO A 595 -23.72 -29.04 37.21
CA PRO A 595 -22.47 -28.82 36.50
C PRO A 595 -22.34 -27.38 36.00
N SER A 596 -21.10 -26.93 35.86
CA SER A 596 -20.76 -25.62 35.29
C SER A 596 -20.00 -25.80 33.98
N TRP A 597 -20.32 -24.95 33.01
CA TRP A 597 -19.64 -24.89 31.73
C TRP A 597 -19.04 -23.51 31.55
N THR A 598 -17.73 -23.47 31.38
CA THR A 598 -17.01 -22.28 30.95
C THR A 598 -16.78 -22.40 29.46
N TYR A 599 -17.20 -21.39 28.70
CA TYR A 599 -17.01 -21.36 27.27
C TYR A 599 -16.72 -19.94 26.79
N THR A 600 -15.94 -19.86 25.73
CA THR A 600 -15.69 -18.61 25.03
C THR A 600 -16.58 -18.53 23.80
N MET A 601 -17.44 -17.53 23.76
CA MET A 601 -18.42 -17.31 22.72
C MET A 601 -17.93 -16.24 21.74
N THR A 602 -17.89 -16.54 20.45
CA THR A 602 -17.64 -15.59 19.37
C THR A 602 -18.97 -15.20 18.74
N MET A 603 -19.46 -14.00 19.05
CA MET A 603 -20.74 -13.48 18.58
C MET A 603 -20.59 -12.76 17.24
N GLU A 604 -21.53 -12.98 16.33
CA GLU A 604 -21.65 -12.15 15.13
C GLU A 604 -22.33 -10.80 15.45
N PRO A 605 -22.15 -9.76 14.62
CA PRO A 605 -22.79 -8.47 14.82
C PRO A 605 -24.32 -8.60 14.96
N SER A 606 -24.90 -7.95 15.96
CA SER A 606 -26.33 -8.03 16.27
C SER A 606 -26.86 -6.71 16.83
N SER A 607 -28.07 -6.32 16.45
CA SER A 607 -28.78 -5.20 17.09
C SER A 607 -29.44 -5.61 18.41
N SER A 608 -29.51 -6.91 18.69
CA SER A 608 -30.14 -7.41 19.90
C SER A 608 -29.22 -7.19 21.11
N PRO A 609 -29.74 -6.69 22.23
CA PRO A 609 -28.97 -6.54 23.46
C PRO A 609 -28.80 -7.84 24.25
N TRP A 610 -29.40 -8.95 23.82
CA TRP A 610 -29.32 -10.21 24.54
C TRP A 610 -28.01 -10.93 24.27
N LEU A 611 -27.40 -11.45 25.33
CA LEU A 611 -26.28 -12.38 25.29
C LEU A 611 -26.86 -13.80 25.45
N PRO A 612 -26.91 -14.64 24.39
CA PRO A 612 -27.43 -15.99 24.53
C PRO A 612 -26.52 -16.82 25.44
N VAL A 613 -27.08 -17.42 26.50
CA VAL A 613 -26.33 -18.21 27.48
C VAL A 613 -27.00 -19.54 27.76
N ILE A 614 -26.21 -20.57 28.06
CA ILE A 614 -26.77 -21.86 28.52
C ILE A 614 -27.34 -21.69 29.92
N ASP A 615 -28.61 -22.04 30.08
CA ASP A 615 -29.34 -22.04 31.35
C ASP A 615 -29.21 -20.70 32.13
N ALA A 616 -28.41 -20.65 33.19
CA ALA A 616 -28.17 -19.46 33.99
C ALA A 616 -26.69 -19.03 33.97
N PRO A 617 -26.38 -17.74 33.76
CA PRO A 617 -25.02 -17.26 33.83
C PRO A 617 -24.56 -17.14 35.30
N ALA A 618 -23.48 -17.82 35.65
CA ALA A 618 -22.82 -17.71 36.95
C ALA A 618 -21.85 -16.51 36.98
N THR A 619 -21.11 -16.33 35.88
CA THR A 619 -20.20 -15.18 35.69
C THR A 619 -20.46 -14.57 34.33
N LEU A 620 -20.66 -13.25 34.31
CA LEU A 620 -20.95 -12.46 33.12
C LEU A 620 -19.75 -11.55 32.76
N PRO A 621 -19.48 -11.31 31.46
CA PRO A 621 -18.42 -10.41 31.04
C PRO A 621 -18.71 -8.95 31.42
N ALA A 622 -17.67 -8.12 31.46
CA ALA A 622 -17.80 -6.70 31.77
C ALA A 622 -18.78 -5.99 30.82
N GLY A 623 -19.58 -5.05 31.34
CA GLY A 623 -20.60 -4.35 30.55
C GLY A 623 -21.88 -5.15 30.29
N THR A 624 -22.03 -6.31 30.94
CA THR A 624 -23.24 -7.14 30.88
C THR A 624 -23.82 -7.38 32.28
N PHE A 625 -25.13 -7.59 32.36
CA PHE A 625 -25.83 -7.85 33.61
C PHE A 625 -26.98 -8.86 33.40
N MET A 626 -27.40 -9.51 34.48
CA MET A 626 -28.55 -10.39 34.47
C MET A 626 -29.80 -9.64 34.93
N THR A 627 -30.90 -9.84 34.22
CA THR A 627 -32.21 -9.24 34.49
C THR A 627 -33.00 -10.09 35.50
N THR A 628 -34.08 -9.56 36.08
CA THR A 628 -34.99 -10.33 36.95
C THR A 628 -35.67 -11.50 36.23
N ASN A 629 -35.69 -11.47 34.89
CA ASN A 629 -36.20 -12.54 34.04
C ASN A 629 -35.10 -13.56 33.69
N PHE A 630 -33.96 -13.51 34.38
CA PHE A 630 -32.82 -14.40 34.19
C PHE A 630 -32.22 -14.31 32.77
N GLN A 631 -32.38 -13.18 32.08
CA GLN A 631 -31.77 -12.93 30.77
C GLN A 631 -30.42 -12.26 30.96
N ALA A 632 -29.40 -12.65 30.20
CA ALA A 632 -28.15 -11.90 30.12
C ALA A 632 -28.29 -10.75 29.11
N TYR A 633 -28.00 -9.53 29.57
CA TYR A 633 -28.22 -8.29 28.83
C TYR A 633 -26.92 -7.51 28.68
N MET A 634 -26.63 -7.03 27.47
CA MET A 634 -25.45 -6.24 27.12
C MET A 634 -25.82 -4.76 27.02
N LEU A 635 -25.07 -3.89 27.70
CA LEU A 635 -25.29 -2.43 27.62
C LEU A 635 -25.01 -1.87 26.21
N ARG A 636 -24.13 -2.53 25.46
CA ARG A 636 -23.76 -2.18 24.08
C ARG A 636 -23.78 -3.45 23.22
N PRO A 637 -24.78 -3.61 22.34
CA PRO A 637 -24.80 -4.73 21.41
C PRO A 637 -23.54 -4.75 20.51
N PRO A 638 -23.03 -5.94 20.14
CA PRO A 638 -21.84 -6.06 19.31
C PRO A 638 -22.11 -5.52 17.89
N SER A 639 -21.45 -4.42 17.52
CA SER A 639 -21.48 -3.88 16.14
C SER A 639 -20.51 -4.59 15.19
N THR A 640 -19.54 -5.31 15.76
CA THR A 640 -18.53 -6.13 15.10
C THR A 640 -18.49 -7.49 15.77
N ARG A 641 -17.86 -8.47 15.12
CA ARG A 641 -17.64 -9.78 15.74
C ARG A 641 -16.83 -9.61 17.03
N GLU A 642 -17.31 -10.15 18.13
CA GLU A 642 -16.72 -10.01 19.47
C GLU A 642 -16.62 -11.37 20.16
N ARG A 643 -15.58 -11.56 20.97
CA ARG A 643 -15.35 -12.81 21.70
C ARG A 643 -15.42 -12.56 23.20
N VAL A 644 -16.35 -13.23 23.88
CA VAL A 644 -16.61 -13.07 25.32
C VAL A 644 -16.54 -14.42 26.04
N THR A 645 -16.00 -14.43 27.26
CA THR A 645 -16.00 -15.63 28.09
C THR A 645 -17.19 -15.60 29.02
N VAL A 646 -17.96 -16.69 29.02
CA VAL A 646 -19.15 -16.87 29.86
C VAL A 646 -18.96 -18.14 30.68
N GLN A 647 -19.39 -18.07 31.94
CA GLN A 647 -19.53 -19.25 32.77
C GLN A 647 -21.01 -19.46 33.05
N SER A 648 -21.58 -20.52 32.51
CA SER A 648 -22.93 -20.97 32.82
C SER A 648 -22.90 -22.06 33.89
N ARG A 649 -24.00 -22.19 34.63
CA ARG A 649 -24.21 -23.28 35.57
C ARG A 649 -25.68 -23.64 35.63
N VAL A 650 -25.96 -24.94 35.79
CA VAL A 650 -27.34 -25.39 35.98
C VAL A 650 -27.91 -24.73 37.24
N ALA A 651 -29.13 -24.20 37.16
CA ALA A 651 -29.75 -23.49 38.29
C ALA A 651 -31.26 -23.65 38.36
N ARG A 652 -31.81 -23.55 39.58
CA ARG A 652 -33.23 -23.30 39.80
C ARG A 652 -33.47 -21.79 39.81
N LEU A 653 -34.38 -21.33 38.97
CA LEU A 653 -34.64 -19.91 38.75
C LEU A 653 -35.90 -19.48 39.47
N GLY A 654 -35.85 -18.38 40.23
CA GLY A 654 -37.05 -17.79 40.84
C GLY A 654 -37.78 -18.70 41.82
N VAL A 655 -37.06 -19.51 42.61
CA VAL A 655 -37.66 -20.30 43.71
C VAL A 655 -38.41 -19.38 44.67
N ARG A 656 -37.87 -18.18 44.89
CA ARG A 656 -38.57 -17.05 45.51
C ARG A 656 -38.86 -16.03 44.43
N GLU A 657 -40.14 -15.80 44.16
CA GLU A 657 -40.63 -14.85 43.16
C GLU A 657 -41.71 -13.97 43.80
N TYR A 658 -41.89 -12.75 43.29
CA TYR A 658 -42.90 -11.83 43.81
C TYR A 658 -44.32 -12.24 43.40
N ASP A 659 -45.27 -12.24 44.32
CA ASP A 659 -46.67 -12.62 44.04
C ASP A 659 -47.33 -11.77 42.95
N GLU A 660 -46.97 -10.49 42.84
CA GLU A 660 -47.45 -9.62 41.75
C GLU A 660 -46.97 -10.10 40.39
N ARG A 661 -45.72 -10.57 40.33
CA ARG A 661 -45.13 -11.09 39.11
C ARG A 661 -45.77 -12.41 38.70
N LEU A 662 -45.95 -13.33 39.66
CA LEU A 662 -46.64 -14.59 39.41
C LEU A 662 -48.08 -14.38 38.94
N ARG A 663 -48.79 -13.40 39.53
CA ARG A 663 -50.14 -13.00 39.06
C ARG A 663 -50.10 -12.41 37.66
N PHE A 664 -49.12 -11.57 37.35
CA PHE A 664 -48.94 -11.03 36.00
C PHE A 664 -48.73 -12.14 34.97
N ASP A 665 -47.89 -13.12 35.27
CA ASP A 665 -47.61 -14.27 34.42
C ASP A 665 -48.77 -15.28 34.33
N GLN A 666 -49.93 -15.00 34.93
CA GLN A 666 -51.20 -15.72 34.72
C GLN A 666 -52.19 -14.93 33.85
N THR A 667 -51.89 -13.67 33.52
CA THR A 667 -52.83 -12.79 32.79
C THR A 667 -53.03 -13.23 31.35
N LEU A 668 -54.29 -13.19 30.91
CA LEU A 668 -54.73 -13.41 29.53
C LEU A 668 -55.79 -12.36 29.16
N PRO A 669 -55.86 -11.94 27.89
CA PRO A 669 -56.95 -11.10 27.41
C PRO A 669 -58.31 -11.77 27.58
N ALA A 670 -59.33 -11.02 27.98
CA ALA A 670 -60.67 -11.53 28.13
C ALA A 670 -61.30 -11.89 26.77
N GLY A 671 -62.00 -13.03 26.69
CA GLY A 671 -62.74 -13.44 25.50
C GLY A 671 -61.93 -14.13 24.40
N GLU A 672 -60.60 -14.26 24.55
CA GLU A 672 -59.74 -14.94 23.58
C GLU A 672 -59.68 -16.46 23.81
N SER A 673 -59.73 -17.21 22.71
CA SER A 673 -59.55 -18.68 22.64
C SER A 673 -60.39 -19.45 23.67
N PRO A 674 -61.74 -19.34 23.61
CA PRO A 674 -62.63 -19.88 24.63
C PRO A 674 -62.55 -21.40 24.78
N ARG A 675 -62.20 -22.15 23.73
CA ARG A 675 -62.05 -23.62 23.81
C ARG A 675 -60.79 -23.98 24.59
N ALA A 676 -59.69 -23.26 24.37
CA ALA A 676 -58.46 -23.41 25.16
C ALA A 676 -58.70 -23.08 26.63
N VAL A 677 -59.46 -22.03 26.93
CA VAL A 677 -59.85 -21.70 28.31
C VAL A 677 -60.71 -22.81 28.94
N ALA A 678 -61.71 -23.34 28.21
CA ALA A 678 -62.56 -24.42 28.69
C ALA A 678 -61.76 -25.72 28.95
N LEU A 679 -60.84 -26.07 28.05
CA LEU A 679 -59.93 -27.19 28.24
C LEU A 679 -59.05 -27.01 29.49
N ALA A 680 -58.43 -25.85 29.63
CA ALA A 680 -57.58 -25.53 30.77
C ALA A 680 -58.36 -25.51 32.10
N ALA A 681 -59.63 -25.08 32.08
CA ALA A 681 -60.52 -25.12 33.25
C ALA A 681 -60.74 -26.55 33.76
N SER A 682 -60.80 -27.55 32.87
CA SER A 682 -60.94 -28.96 33.25
C SER A 682 -59.74 -29.50 34.05
N TRP A 683 -58.58 -28.84 33.97
CA TRP A 683 -57.36 -29.24 34.68
C TRP A 683 -57.18 -28.51 36.02
N LYS A 684 -57.98 -27.49 36.33
CA LYS A 684 -57.79 -26.67 37.54
C LYS A 684 -57.93 -27.46 38.84
N THR A 685 -58.59 -28.61 38.82
CA THR A 685 -58.71 -29.50 39.98
C THR A 685 -57.48 -30.38 40.21
N LEU A 686 -56.57 -30.47 39.24
CA LEU A 686 -55.33 -31.24 39.34
C LEU A 686 -54.24 -30.44 40.06
N GLU A 687 -53.24 -31.14 40.61
CA GLU A 687 -52.02 -30.50 41.11
C GLU A 687 -51.25 -29.82 39.97
N PRO A 688 -50.49 -28.73 40.23
CA PRO A 688 -49.83 -27.95 39.18
C PRO A 688 -48.97 -28.76 38.21
N GLU A 689 -48.19 -29.72 38.71
CA GLU A 689 -47.40 -30.63 37.87
C GLU A 689 -48.26 -31.53 36.97
N ASP A 690 -49.40 -31.99 37.49
CA ASP A 690 -50.33 -32.83 36.75
C ASP A 690 -51.04 -32.03 35.65
N ARG A 691 -51.28 -30.73 35.85
CA ARG A 691 -51.77 -29.82 34.79
C ARG A 691 -50.78 -29.70 33.65
N VAL A 692 -49.49 -29.55 33.96
CA VAL A 692 -48.40 -29.53 32.96
C VAL A 692 -48.38 -30.85 32.18
N ARG A 693 -48.45 -31.98 32.89
CA ARG A 693 -48.48 -33.32 32.27
C ARG A 693 -49.71 -33.53 31.40
N ALA A 694 -50.88 -33.06 31.82
CA ALA A 694 -52.12 -33.12 31.04
C ALA A 694 -52.01 -32.34 29.72
N ALA A 695 -51.44 -31.12 29.77
CA ALA A 695 -51.21 -30.33 28.56
C ALA A 695 -50.21 -30.99 27.61
N LEU A 696 -49.10 -31.53 28.11
CA LEU A 696 -48.15 -32.28 27.28
C LEU A 696 -48.80 -33.54 26.67
N SER A 697 -49.61 -34.28 27.43
CA SER A 697 -50.38 -35.42 26.92
C SER A 697 -51.34 -35.02 25.79
N PHE A 698 -51.99 -33.84 25.91
CA PHE A 698 -52.86 -33.30 24.88
C PHE A 698 -52.10 -33.04 23.57
N PHE A 699 -50.90 -32.45 23.63
CA PHE A 699 -50.04 -32.30 22.46
C PHE A 699 -49.58 -33.66 21.89
N GLY A 700 -49.18 -34.60 22.75
CA GLY A 700 -48.72 -35.92 22.29
C GLY A 700 -49.78 -36.77 21.59
N GLN A 701 -51.04 -36.66 22.03
CA GLN A 701 -52.17 -37.43 21.46
C GLN A 701 -52.93 -36.67 20.37
N GLY A 702 -52.73 -35.36 20.25
CA GLY A 702 -53.56 -34.48 19.42
C GLY A 702 -53.31 -34.52 17.92
N GLY A 703 -52.31 -35.29 17.45
CA GLY A 703 -51.97 -35.42 16.02
C GLY A 703 -51.27 -34.19 15.44
N PHE A 704 -50.45 -33.50 16.24
CA PHE A 704 -49.74 -32.28 15.82
C PHE A 704 -48.52 -32.57 14.93
N THR A 705 -48.22 -31.67 14.00
CA THR A 705 -47.08 -31.80 13.07
C THR A 705 -46.17 -30.58 13.11
N TYR A 706 -44.85 -30.83 13.13
CA TYR A 706 -43.83 -29.77 13.11
C TYR A 706 -43.47 -29.38 11.67
N THR A 707 -43.65 -28.11 11.30
CA THR A 707 -43.41 -27.61 9.93
C THR A 707 -42.98 -26.15 9.90
N LEU A 708 -42.20 -25.75 8.89
CA LEU A 708 -41.84 -24.35 8.60
C LEU A 708 -42.89 -23.59 7.80
N SER A 709 -43.88 -24.29 7.25
CA SER A 709 -44.93 -23.69 6.42
C SER A 709 -46.33 -23.96 7.00
N PRO A 710 -46.63 -23.55 8.24
CA PRO A 710 -47.96 -23.73 8.82
C PRO A 710 -48.98 -22.80 8.15
N PRO A 711 -50.27 -23.16 8.14
CA PRO A 711 -51.34 -22.26 7.70
C PRO A 711 -51.36 -20.96 8.51
N THR A 712 -51.71 -19.85 7.87
CA THR A 712 -51.82 -18.54 8.53
C THR A 712 -52.93 -18.58 9.58
N LEU A 713 -52.62 -18.11 10.80
CA LEU A 713 -53.60 -18.04 11.88
C LEU A 713 -54.46 -16.76 11.78
N PRO A 714 -55.72 -16.79 12.22
CA PRO A 714 -56.59 -15.61 12.29
C PRO A 714 -56.04 -14.54 13.25
N ARG A 715 -56.65 -13.34 13.27
CA ARG A 715 -56.26 -12.27 14.21
C ARG A 715 -56.74 -12.51 15.65
N HIS A 716 -57.86 -13.20 15.82
CA HIS A 716 -58.45 -13.57 17.11
C HIS A 716 -58.50 -15.08 17.24
N ASP A 717 -58.56 -15.59 18.47
CA ASP A 717 -58.69 -17.02 18.77
C ASP A 717 -57.59 -17.88 18.15
N ARG A 718 -56.37 -17.32 18.07
CA ARG A 718 -55.21 -17.96 17.42
C ARG A 718 -54.85 -19.30 18.05
N VAL A 719 -54.98 -19.40 19.37
CA VAL A 719 -54.68 -20.64 20.10
C VAL A 719 -55.71 -21.71 19.75
N ASP A 720 -57.00 -21.37 19.70
CA ASP A 720 -58.05 -22.30 19.29
C ASP A 720 -57.87 -22.75 17.83
N ALA A 721 -57.58 -21.81 16.94
CA ALA A 721 -57.33 -22.07 15.51
C ALA A 721 -56.14 -23.01 15.29
N PHE A 722 -55.11 -22.94 16.14
CA PHE A 722 -53.98 -23.87 16.10
C PHE A 722 -54.32 -25.23 16.73
N LEU A 723 -54.85 -25.26 17.95
CA LEU A 723 -55.05 -26.49 18.74
C LEU A 723 -56.11 -27.44 18.14
N TRP A 724 -57.16 -26.89 17.52
CA TRP A 724 -58.23 -27.69 16.91
C TRP A 724 -58.37 -27.52 15.40
N GLY A 725 -57.81 -26.47 14.82
CA GLY A 725 -57.81 -26.22 13.38
C GLY A 725 -56.58 -26.81 12.69
N SER A 726 -55.53 -26.01 12.56
CA SER A 726 -54.37 -26.37 11.71
C SER A 726 -53.57 -27.54 12.24
N LYS A 727 -53.34 -27.61 13.57
CA LYS A 727 -52.45 -28.57 14.27
C LYS A 727 -51.06 -28.71 13.64
N GLN A 728 -50.67 -27.72 12.85
CA GLN A 728 -49.43 -27.64 12.11
C GLN A 728 -48.78 -26.34 12.52
N GLY A 729 -47.54 -26.42 12.99
CA GLY A 729 -46.87 -25.28 13.59
C GLY A 729 -45.38 -25.47 13.70
N PHE A 730 -44.70 -24.38 14.03
CA PHE A 730 -43.31 -24.36 14.44
C PHE A 730 -43.21 -24.09 15.95
N CYS A 731 -42.00 -24.04 16.51
CA CYS A 731 -41.77 -23.98 17.97
C CYS A 731 -42.60 -22.89 18.70
N GLU A 732 -42.80 -21.74 18.05
CA GLU A 732 -43.59 -20.62 18.60
C GLU A 732 -45.07 -20.93 18.76
N HIS A 733 -45.65 -21.74 17.86
CA HIS A 733 -47.05 -22.12 17.94
C HIS A 733 -47.26 -23.00 19.17
N TYR A 734 -46.37 -23.97 19.36
CA TYR A 734 -46.36 -24.86 20.51
C TYR A 734 -46.09 -24.12 21.82
N ALA A 735 -45.06 -23.28 21.87
CA ALA A 735 -44.75 -22.48 23.06
C ALA A 735 -45.87 -21.49 23.39
N SER A 736 -46.44 -20.80 22.41
CA SER A 736 -47.56 -19.86 22.62
C SER A 736 -48.81 -20.59 23.13
N ALA A 737 -49.21 -21.68 22.47
CA ALA A 737 -50.42 -22.40 22.86
C ALA A 737 -50.27 -23.09 24.22
N PHE A 738 -49.10 -23.68 24.51
CA PHE A 738 -48.83 -24.26 25.82
C PHE A 738 -48.82 -23.21 26.92
N THR A 739 -48.13 -22.08 26.71
CA THR A 739 -48.08 -20.99 27.70
C THR A 739 -49.48 -20.44 27.98
N PHE A 740 -50.29 -20.25 26.93
CA PHE A 740 -51.69 -19.84 27.07
C PHE A 740 -52.50 -20.84 27.92
N LEU A 741 -52.40 -22.13 27.62
CA LEU A 741 -53.09 -23.18 28.38
C LEU A 741 -52.67 -23.21 29.85
N MET A 742 -51.38 -23.02 30.15
CA MET A 742 -50.89 -22.96 31.54
C MET A 742 -51.43 -21.75 32.28
N ARG A 743 -51.42 -20.57 31.66
CA ARG A 743 -52.02 -19.35 32.24
C ARG A 743 -53.52 -19.54 32.50
N ALA A 744 -54.25 -20.08 31.53
CA ALA A 744 -55.68 -20.36 31.67
C ALA A 744 -55.97 -21.41 32.76
N ALA A 745 -55.05 -22.36 32.98
CA ALA A 745 -55.10 -23.37 34.05
C ALA A 745 -54.63 -22.84 35.42
N GLY A 746 -54.30 -21.54 35.53
CA GLY A 746 -53.88 -20.90 36.78
C GLY A 746 -52.42 -21.15 37.17
N ILE A 747 -51.56 -21.50 36.22
CA ILE A 747 -50.11 -21.65 36.42
C ILE A 747 -49.41 -20.42 35.81
N PRO A 748 -48.57 -19.69 36.57
CA PRO A 748 -47.74 -18.63 36.00
C PRO A 748 -46.85 -19.21 34.91
N ALA A 749 -46.94 -18.68 33.70
CA ALA A 749 -46.21 -19.20 32.56
C ALA A 749 -45.73 -18.08 31.63
N ARG A 750 -44.60 -18.29 30.98
CA ARG A 750 -43.99 -17.33 30.04
C ARG A 750 -43.24 -18.04 28.91
N ILE A 751 -42.97 -17.31 27.83
CA ILE A 751 -42.20 -17.84 26.69
C ILE A 751 -40.75 -17.38 26.81
N VAL A 752 -39.81 -18.26 26.52
CA VAL A 752 -38.40 -17.93 26.39
C VAL A 752 -37.98 -18.14 24.95
N GLY A 753 -37.45 -17.09 24.33
CA GLY A 753 -36.78 -17.14 23.04
C GLY A 753 -35.28 -17.33 23.21
N GLY A 754 -34.66 -17.93 22.21
CA GLY A 754 -33.23 -18.22 22.23
C GLY A 754 -32.81 -19.07 21.05
N TYR A 755 -31.82 -19.92 21.26
CA TYR A 755 -31.39 -20.94 20.32
C TYR A 755 -31.37 -22.31 20.99
N LEU A 756 -31.56 -23.37 20.21
CA LEU A 756 -31.51 -24.75 20.70
C LEU A 756 -30.56 -25.57 19.84
N GLY A 757 -29.57 -26.18 20.50
CA GLY A 757 -28.63 -27.12 19.90
C GLY A 757 -27.31 -26.45 19.50
N GLY A 758 -26.96 -26.58 18.23
CA GLY A 758 -25.68 -26.18 17.66
C GLY A 758 -24.97 -27.34 16.97
N GLU A 759 -24.40 -27.05 15.80
CA GLU A 759 -23.63 -27.98 14.98
C GLU A 759 -22.21 -28.12 15.54
N LEU A 760 -21.81 -29.33 15.96
CA LEU A 760 -20.46 -29.57 16.44
C LEU A 760 -19.47 -29.59 15.27
N ASN A 761 -18.43 -28.75 15.33
CA ASN A 761 -17.32 -28.84 14.39
C ASN A 761 -16.27 -29.83 14.91
N PRO A 762 -16.12 -31.02 14.29
CA PRO A 762 -15.21 -32.06 14.81
C PRO A 762 -13.74 -31.67 14.68
N ASP A 763 -13.36 -30.84 13.70
CA ASP A 763 -11.98 -30.39 13.49
C ASP A 763 -11.55 -29.26 14.43
N GLY A 764 -12.54 -28.60 15.05
CA GLY A 764 -12.37 -27.41 15.88
C GLY A 764 -12.73 -27.60 17.35
N GLY A 765 -13.57 -28.58 17.70
CA GLY A 765 -13.99 -28.83 19.07
C GLY A 765 -15.00 -27.82 19.65
N TYR A 766 -15.64 -27.02 18.80
CA TYR A 766 -16.59 -25.96 19.21
C TYR A 766 -17.97 -26.15 18.55
N LEU A 767 -19.00 -25.51 19.12
CA LEU A 767 -20.35 -25.48 18.58
C LEU A 767 -20.55 -24.27 17.66
N ILE A 768 -21.19 -24.48 16.51
CA ILE A 768 -21.68 -23.43 15.62
C ILE A 768 -23.18 -23.32 15.81
N VAL A 769 -23.66 -22.17 16.30
CA VAL A 769 -25.09 -21.89 16.45
C VAL A 769 -25.52 -20.92 15.36
N ARG A 770 -26.55 -21.28 14.60
CA ARG A 770 -27.05 -20.53 13.44
C ARG A 770 -28.38 -19.85 13.76
N GLN A 771 -28.75 -18.87 12.94
CA GLN A 771 -30.06 -18.21 13.02
C GLN A 771 -31.20 -19.22 12.90
N GLN A 772 -31.05 -20.25 12.05
CA GLN A 772 -32.00 -21.36 11.93
C GLN A 772 -32.18 -22.20 13.19
N ASP A 773 -31.22 -22.16 14.12
CA ASP A 773 -31.31 -22.88 15.39
C ASP A 773 -32.13 -22.10 16.43
N ALA A 774 -32.68 -20.93 16.05
CA ALA A 774 -33.59 -20.17 16.88
C ALA A 774 -34.74 -21.05 17.36
N HIS A 775 -35.12 -20.85 18.62
CA HIS A 775 -36.09 -21.69 19.29
C HIS A 775 -36.87 -20.91 20.34
N ALA A 776 -38.12 -21.31 20.53
CA ALA A 776 -38.99 -20.81 21.57
C ALA A 776 -39.49 -21.98 22.41
N TRP A 777 -39.44 -21.82 23.73
CA TRP A 777 -39.97 -22.79 24.69
C TRP A 777 -40.73 -22.06 25.80
N SER A 778 -41.35 -22.81 26.70
CA SER A 778 -42.13 -22.26 27.80
C SER A 778 -41.42 -22.47 29.14
N GLU A 779 -41.68 -21.58 30.09
CA GLU A 779 -41.37 -21.78 31.49
C GLU A 779 -42.66 -21.68 32.30
N VAL A 780 -42.82 -22.58 33.27
CA VAL A 780 -43.92 -22.58 34.24
C VAL A 780 -43.36 -22.43 35.64
N TRP A 781 -43.99 -21.64 36.47
CA TRP A 781 -43.58 -21.51 37.87
C TRP A 781 -44.32 -22.54 38.73
N LEU A 782 -43.55 -23.36 39.45
CA LEU A 782 -44.05 -24.37 40.37
C LEU A 782 -43.53 -24.09 41.78
N ALA A 783 -44.43 -24.09 42.76
CA ALA A 783 -44.07 -23.82 44.15
C ALA A 783 -42.97 -24.77 44.64
N GLY A 784 -41.93 -24.23 45.28
CA GLY A 784 -40.77 -24.99 45.78
C GLY A 784 -39.73 -25.39 44.72
N GLN A 785 -40.04 -25.28 43.42
CA GLN A 785 -39.11 -25.55 42.32
C GLN A 785 -38.67 -24.28 41.58
N GLY A 786 -39.52 -23.24 41.56
CA GLY A 786 -39.31 -22.04 40.78
C GLY A 786 -39.77 -22.21 39.33
N TRP A 787 -39.14 -21.48 38.41
CA TRP A 787 -39.37 -21.57 36.97
C TRP A 787 -38.76 -22.86 36.41
N VAL A 788 -39.63 -23.71 35.86
CA VAL A 788 -39.28 -24.99 35.24
C VAL A 788 -39.47 -24.88 33.73
N ARG A 789 -38.42 -25.24 32.98
CA ARG A 789 -38.44 -25.28 31.52
C ARG A 789 -39.33 -26.42 31.02
N VAL A 790 -40.26 -26.09 30.13
CA VAL A 790 -41.10 -27.06 29.41
C VAL A 790 -41.04 -26.74 27.91
N ASP A 791 -40.63 -27.72 27.10
CA ASP A 791 -40.62 -27.58 25.64
C ASP A 791 -41.62 -28.57 25.02
N PRO A 792 -42.83 -28.10 24.64
CA PRO A 792 -43.81 -28.95 23.97
C PRO A 792 -43.35 -29.40 22.58
N THR A 793 -42.43 -28.66 21.93
CA THR A 793 -41.86 -29.03 20.63
C THR A 793 -41.04 -30.31 20.75
N ALA A 794 -40.32 -30.49 21.85
CA ALA A 794 -39.49 -31.67 22.10
C ALA A 794 -40.31 -32.97 22.13
N LEU A 795 -41.61 -32.89 22.45
CA LEU A 795 -42.53 -34.03 22.40
C LEU A 795 -42.95 -34.37 20.96
N ILE A 796 -43.25 -33.35 20.16
CA ILE A 796 -43.76 -33.51 18.79
C ILE A 796 -42.64 -33.89 17.81
N ALA A 797 -41.49 -33.26 17.95
CA ALA A 797 -40.31 -33.51 17.13
C ALA A 797 -39.07 -33.67 18.02
N PRO A 798 -38.87 -34.84 18.66
CA PRO A 798 -37.70 -35.12 19.50
C PRO A 798 -36.35 -34.87 18.79
N ALA A 799 -36.31 -35.08 17.48
CA ALA A 799 -35.15 -34.77 16.64
C ALA A 799 -34.74 -33.29 16.70
N ARG A 800 -35.65 -32.36 17.03
CA ARG A 800 -35.34 -30.92 17.17
C ARG A 800 -34.33 -30.66 18.29
N VAL A 801 -34.42 -31.45 19.36
CA VAL A 801 -33.53 -31.39 20.53
C VAL A 801 -32.26 -32.20 20.27
N ASN A 802 -32.40 -33.42 19.75
CA ASN A 802 -31.28 -34.37 19.68
C ASN A 802 -30.44 -34.25 18.40
N ALA A 803 -31.03 -33.80 17.30
CA ALA A 803 -30.48 -33.89 15.95
C ALA A 803 -30.57 -32.59 15.13
N GLY A 804 -31.11 -31.51 15.71
CA GLY A 804 -31.22 -30.18 15.09
C GLY A 804 -32.44 -29.98 14.19
N VAL A 805 -32.64 -28.73 13.75
CA VAL A 805 -33.85 -28.31 13.02
C VAL A 805 -34.05 -29.01 11.67
N GLN A 806 -32.98 -29.20 10.89
CA GLN A 806 -33.08 -29.81 9.56
C GLN A 806 -33.51 -31.28 9.65
N THR A 807 -32.96 -32.03 10.61
CA THR A 807 -33.37 -33.41 10.88
C THR A 807 -34.81 -33.46 11.38
N ALA A 808 -35.21 -32.52 12.25
CA ALA A 808 -36.57 -32.47 12.79
C ALA A 808 -37.65 -32.21 11.73
N LEU A 809 -37.33 -31.51 10.65
CA LEU A 809 -38.27 -31.23 9.56
C LEU A 809 -38.44 -32.42 8.60
N GLY A 810 -37.39 -33.21 8.37
CA GLY A 810 -37.46 -34.39 7.50
C GLY A 810 -37.83 -35.68 8.23
N SER A 811 -37.28 -35.88 9.44
CA SER A 811 -37.42 -37.06 10.27
C SER A 811 -37.63 -36.68 11.75
N PRO A 812 -38.83 -36.21 12.13
CA PRO A 812 -39.11 -35.67 13.48
C PRO A 812 -38.76 -36.60 14.65
N GLN A 813 -38.82 -37.92 14.43
CA GLN A 813 -38.56 -38.94 15.44
C GLN A 813 -37.12 -39.45 15.48
N ALA A 814 -36.21 -38.88 14.67
CA ALA A 814 -34.80 -39.29 14.67
C ALA A 814 -34.12 -38.97 16.02
N THR A 815 -33.25 -39.88 16.47
CA THR A 815 -32.51 -39.74 17.74
C THR A 815 -31.15 -39.06 17.57
N ALA A 816 -30.63 -38.99 16.34
CA ALA A 816 -29.35 -38.36 16.03
C ALA A 816 -29.37 -37.75 14.62
N ALA A 817 -28.49 -36.76 14.40
CA ALA A 817 -28.31 -36.18 13.08
C ALA A 817 -27.63 -37.18 12.13
N PRO A 818 -27.92 -37.14 10.82
CA PRO A 818 -27.20 -37.96 9.84
C PRO A 818 -25.71 -37.58 9.82
N ALA A 819 -24.87 -38.54 9.43
CA ALA A 819 -23.45 -38.29 9.27
C ALA A 819 -23.20 -37.21 8.19
N PRO A 820 -22.28 -36.26 8.42
CA PRO A 820 -22.05 -35.18 7.47
C PRO A 820 -21.48 -35.70 6.15
N THR A 821 -22.04 -35.21 5.06
CA THR A 821 -21.56 -35.46 3.69
C THR A 821 -20.13 -34.97 3.50
N ALA A 822 -19.48 -35.36 2.39
CA ALA A 822 -18.12 -34.86 2.08
C ALA A 822 -18.07 -33.33 1.92
N LEU A 823 -19.12 -32.73 1.33
CA LEU A 823 -19.24 -31.28 1.16
C LEU A 823 -19.44 -30.56 2.51
N GLU A 824 -20.27 -31.12 3.40
CA GLU A 824 -20.45 -30.58 4.75
C GLU A 824 -19.17 -30.67 5.57
N ARG A 825 -18.44 -31.79 5.50
CA ARG A 825 -17.12 -31.92 6.12
C ARG A 825 -16.13 -30.87 5.62
N MET A 826 -16.10 -30.62 4.31
CA MET A 826 -15.26 -29.55 3.75
C MET A 826 -15.67 -28.17 4.27
N ARG A 827 -16.98 -27.88 4.33
CA ARG A 827 -17.51 -26.62 4.90
C ARG A 827 -17.09 -26.45 6.37
N LEU A 828 -17.24 -27.50 7.19
CA LEU A 828 -16.83 -27.49 8.59
C LEU A 828 -15.31 -27.29 8.74
N ARG A 829 -14.51 -27.88 7.86
CA ARG A 829 -13.06 -27.67 7.83
C ARG A 829 -12.69 -26.24 7.45
N LEU A 830 -13.39 -25.64 6.48
CA LEU A 830 -13.20 -24.23 6.15
C LEU A 830 -13.62 -23.31 7.31
N ASP A 831 -14.70 -23.64 8.02
CA ASP A 831 -15.12 -22.93 9.24
C ASP A 831 -14.08 -23.07 10.35
N SER A 832 -13.43 -24.24 10.51
CA SER A 832 -12.36 -24.43 11.49
C SER A 832 -11.11 -23.61 11.17
N ILE A 833 -10.76 -23.48 9.90
CA ILE A 833 -9.69 -22.57 9.44
C ILE A 833 -10.08 -21.11 9.74
N GLN A 834 -11.32 -20.71 9.44
CA GLN A 834 -11.82 -19.37 9.73
C GLN A 834 -11.81 -19.07 11.23
N ASN A 835 -12.28 -19.97 12.08
CA ASN A 835 -12.31 -19.77 13.53
C ASN A 835 -10.89 -19.65 14.12
N ARG A 836 -9.96 -20.52 13.70
CA ARG A 836 -8.55 -20.40 14.13
C ARG A 836 -7.91 -19.09 13.68
N TRP A 837 -8.26 -18.62 12.48
CA TRP A 837 -7.83 -17.32 11.99
C TRP A 837 -8.39 -16.19 12.86
N ASP A 838 -9.67 -16.27 13.23
CA ASP A 838 -10.31 -15.30 14.10
C ASP A 838 -9.62 -15.26 15.47
N ASP A 839 -9.31 -16.42 16.06
CA ASP A 839 -8.63 -16.51 17.36
C ASP A 839 -7.21 -15.90 17.34
N LEU A 840 -6.46 -16.12 16.26
CA LEU A 840 -5.06 -15.66 16.14
C LEU A 840 -4.92 -14.22 15.68
N VAL A 841 -5.80 -13.76 14.80
CA VAL A 841 -5.63 -12.48 14.09
C VAL A 841 -6.64 -11.45 14.57
N ILE A 842 -7.94 -11.80 14.62
CA ILE A 842 -9.00 -10.87 15.04
C ILE A 842 -8.96 -10.69 16.56
N GLY A 843 -8.87 -11.80 17.30
CA GLY A 843 -8.83 -11.84 18.77
C GLY A 843 -7.55 -11.31 19.39
N TYR A 844 -6.55 -10.93 18.59
CA TYR A 844 -5.31 -10.30 19.05
C TYR A 844 -5.58 -8.87 19.55
N GLY A 845 -6.22 -8.72 20.71
CA GLY A 845 -6.49 -7.44 21.37
C GLY A 845 -5.45 -7.06 22.41
N ASP A 846 -5.76 -6.03 23.21
CA ASP A 846 -4.92 -5.58 24.34
C ASP A 846 -4.65 -6.72 25.34
N GLU A 847 -5.68 -7.46 25.77
CA GLU A 847 -5.52 -8.56 26.74
C GLU A 847 -4.57 -9.67 26.25
N GLN A 848 -4.71 -10.11 24.99
CA GLN A 848 -3.81 -11.11 24.41
C GLN A 848 -2.38 -10.55 24.28
N GLN A 849 -2.22 -9.29 23.87
CA GLN A 849 -0.92 -8.63 23.77
C GLN A 849 -0.24 -8.56 25.15
N GLN A 850 -0.94 -8.11 26.19
CA GLN A 850 -0.42 -8.04 27.57
C GLN A 850 -0.04 -9.43 28.10
N THR A 851 -0.85 -10.45 27.82
CA THR A 851 -0.55 -11.84 28.20
C THR A 851 0.75 -12.32 27.55
N LEU A 852 0.94 -12.04 26.25
CA LEU A 852 2.15 -12.41 25.52
C LEU A 852 3.38 -11.63 26.00
N LEU A 853 3.26 -10.32 26.22
CA LEU A 853 4.36 -9.49 26.71
C LEU A 853 4.80 -9.89 28.12
N THR A 854 3.85 -10.24 28.98
CA THR A 854 4.11 -10.76 30.33
C THR A 854 4.84 -12.10 30.27
N ARG A 855 4.37 -13.05 29.45
CA ARG A 855 5.05 -14.34 29.23
C ARG A 855 6.46 -14.18 28.66
N ALA A 856 6.68 -13.18 27.81
CA ALA A 856 7.99 -12.86 27.24
C ALA A 856 8.92 -12.08 28.19
N GLY A 857 8.45 -11.70 29.39
CA GLY A 857 9.24 -10.91 30.36
C GLY A 857 9.45 -9.45 29.97
N LEU A 858 8.69 -8.95 28.97
CA LEU A 858 8.77 -7.57 28.49
C LEU A 858 7.98 -6.58 29.36
N GLY A 859 7.08 -7.08 30.21
CA GLY A 859 6.26 -6.29 31.11
C GLY A 859 5.09 -5.63 30.39
N SER A 860 4.71 -4.43 30.83
CA SER A 860 3.63 -3.66 30.22
C SER A 860 4.06 -2.92 28.95
N VAL A 861 3.09 -2.69 28.07
CA VAL A 861 3.22 -1.83 26.89
C VAL A 861 3.76 -0.45 27.30
N GLY A 862 4.78 0.04 26.59
CA GLY A 862 5.40 1.35 26.84
C GLY A 862 6.54 1.37 27.86
N GLY A 863 6.79 0.26 28.58
CA GLY A 863 7.95 0.16 29.49
C GLY A 863 9.31 0.17 28.78
N ALA A 864 10.40 0.47 29.51
CA ALA A 864 11.75 0.54 28.93
C ALA A 864 12.19 -0.77 28.24
N ARG A 865 11.90 -1.92 28.84
CA ARG A 865 12.20 -3.26 28.27
C ARG A 865 11.44 -3.50 26.96
N TYR A 866 10.16 -3.12 26.94
CA TYR A 866 9.33 -3.15 25.73
C TYR A 866 9.92 -2.25 24.64
N LEU A 867 10.26 -1.00 24.93
CA LEU A 867 10.83 -0.07 23.94
C LEU A 867 12.17 -0.57 23.36
N VAL A 868 13.05 -1.11 24.21
CA VAL A 868 14.32 -1.72 23.77
C VAL A 868 14.06 -2.93 22.87
N ALA A 869 13.11 -3.80 23.24
CA ALA A 869 12.75 -4.97 22.44
C ALA A 869 12.14 -4.57 21.09
N VAL A 870 11.27 -3.55 21.05
CA VAL A 870 10.72 -2.98 19.81
C VAL A 870 11.84 -2.46 18.92
N LEU A 871 12.75 -1.65 19.44
CA LEU A 871 13.89 -1.13 18.68
C LEU A 871 14.79 -2.25 18.14
N ALA A 872 15.07 -3.28 18.95
CA ALA A 872 15.86 -4.45 18.57
C ALA A 872 15.16 -5.29 17.48
N LEU A 873 13.86 -5.54 17.61
CA LEU A 873 13.09 -6.32 16.64
C LEU A 873 12.87 -5.55 15.34
N VAL A 874 12.63 -4.24 15.38
CA VAL A 874 12.55 -3.39 14.18
C VAL A 874 13.89 -3.35 13.44
N THR A 875 15.02 -3.21 14.16
CA THR A 875 16.35 -3.26 13.53
C THR A 875 16.65 -4.63 12.94
N LEU A 876 16.27 -5.72 13.61
CA LEU A 876 16.37 -7.09 13.07
C LEU A 876 15.45 -7.30 11.85
N ALA A 877 14.23 -6.78 11.88
CA ALA A 877 13.26 -6.88 10.79
C ALA A 877 13.71 -6.11 9.53
N LEU A 878 14.50 -5.04 9.69
CA LEU A 878 15.12 -4.31 8.59
C LEU A 878 16.43 -4.96 8.09
N LEU A 879 16.98 -5.95 8.82
CA LEU A 879 18.23 -6.63 8.48
C LEU A 879 18.16 -7.36 7.12
N PRO A 880 17.11 -8.11 6.75
CA PRO A 880 16.99 -8.73 5.42
C PRO A 880 17.08 -7.71 4.29
N ALA A 881 16.40 -6.56 4.43
CA ALA A 881 16.49 -5.46 3.47
C ALA A 881 17.92 -4.89 3.41
N ALA A 882 18.59 -4.74 4.56
CA ALA A 882 19.99 -4.30 4.64
C ALA A 882 20.99 -5.34 4.07
N LEU A 883 20.78 -6.63 4.26
CA LEU A 883 21.60 -7.72 3.71
C LEU A 883 21.39 -7.86 2.21
N TRP A 884 20.14 -7.74 1.75
CA TRP A 884 19.82 -7.69 0.33
C TRP A 884 20.47 -6.47 -0.36
N ARG A 885 20.55 -5.33 0.33
CA ARG A 885 21.33 -4.15 -0.08
C ARG A 885 22.82 -4.49 -0.26
N ARG A 886 23.40 -5.30 0.62
CA ARG A 886 24.82 -5.75 0.52
C ARG A 886 25.04 -6.84 -0.53
N ARG A 887 24.10 -7.78 -0.73
CA ARG A 887 24.29 -8.90 -1.68
C ARG A 887 24.35 -8.45 -3.14
N ALA A 888 23.44 -7.58 -3.58
CA ALA A 888 23.45 -7.13 -4.97
C ALA A 888 24.47 -6.01 -5.29
N THR A 889 25.30 -5.54 -4.33
CA THR A 889 26.52 -4.72 -4.65
C THR A 889 27.70 -5.59 -5.04
N ARG A 890 27.61 -6.91 -4.86
CA ARG A 890 28.64 -7.83 -5.31
C ARG A 890 28.57 -7.99 -6.82
N PRO A 891 29.72 -7.96 -7.53
CA PRO A 891 29.77 -8.33 -8.94
C PRO A 891 29.11 -9.69 -9.19
N ARG A 892 28.31 -9.79 -10.26
CA ARG A 892 27.66 -11.06 -10.66
C ARG A 892 28.69 -12.11 -11.05
N ASP A 893 29.74 -11.69 -11.75
CA ASP A 893 30.88 -12.52 -12.13
C ASP A 893 31.65 -13.07 -10.90
N PRO A 894 31.81 -14.41 -10.78
CA PRO A 894 32.55 -15.04 -9.70
C PRO A 894 33.98 -14.53 -9.51
N ALA A 895 34.71 -14.27 -10.61
CA ALA A 895 36.09 -13.81 -10.55
C ALA A 895 36.17 -12.35 -10.06
N ALA A 896 35.36 -11.46 -10.64
CA ALA A 896 35.24 -10.08 -10.15
C ALA A 896 34.74 -10.00 -8.70
N ARG A 897 33.92 -10.95 -8.25
CA ARG A 897 33.45 -11.02 -6.85
C ARG A 897 34.58 -11.39 -5.90
N ALA A 898 35.40 -12.37 -6.24
CA ALA A 898 36.57 -12.73 -5.43
C ALA A 898 37.56 -11.56 -5.33
N LEU A 899 37.77 -10.83 -6.42
CA LEU A 899 38.59 -9.62 -6.42
C LEU A 899 37.97 -8.48 -5.58
N HIS A 900 36.64 -8.31 -5.61
CA HIS A 900 35.96 -7.39 -4.70
C HIS A 900 36.15 -7.78 -3.23
N ASP A 901 36.03 -9.06 -2.89
CA ASP A 901 36.25 -9.57 -1.53
C ASP A 901 37.70 -9.30 -1.06
N LEU A 902 38.69 -9.36 -1.97
CA LEU A 902 40.08 -8.95 -1.68
C LEU A 902 40.17 -7.46 -1.32
N THR A 903 39.52 -6.57 -2.08
CA THR A 903 39.52 -5.11 -1.80
C THR A 903 38.91 -4.78 -0.44
N VAL A 904 37.83 -5.48 -0.06
CA VAL A 904 37.17 -5.31 1.23
C VAL A 904 38.07 -5.81 2.37
N ARG A 905 38.74 -6.96 2.19
CA ARG A 905 39.66 -7.52 3.20
C ARG A 905 40.85 -6.60 3.48
N LEU A 906 41.45 -6.06 2.42
CA LEU A 906 42.60 -5.17 2.53
C LEU A 906 42.24 -3.74 2.91
N HIS A 907 40.95 -3.37 2.88
CA HIS A 907 40.48 -1.98 3.03
C HIS A 907 41.15 -1.02 2.03
N LEU A 908 41.58 -1.55 0.88
CA LEU A 908 42.23 -0.82 -0.18
C LEU A 908 41.28 -0.81 -1.39
N PRO A 909 40.57 0.30 -1.65
CA PRO A 909 39.71 0.39 -2.82
C PRO A 909 40.57 0.39 -4.10
N ARG A 910 40.07 -0.30 -5.13
CA ARG A 910 40.68 -0.32 -6.47
C ARG A 910 40.45 1.00 -7.19
N HIS A 911 41.46 1.51 -7.90
CA HIS A 911 41.33 2.67 -8.77
C HIS A 911 40.50 2.35 -10.02
N PRO A 912 39.87 3.35 -10.66
CA PRO A 912 39.22 3.18 -11.95
C PRO A 912 40.22 2.66 -13.01
N GLY A 913 39.82 1.67 -13.80
CA GLY A 913 40.68 1.07 -14.84
C GLY A 913 41.80 0.15 -14.34
N GLU A 914 42.07 0.14 -13.04
CA GLU A 914 43.15 -0.66 -12.46
C GLU A 914 42.87 -2.16 -12.64
N THR A 915 43.81 -2.84 -13.31
CA THR A 915 43.74 -4.28 -13.56
C THR A 915 43.96 -5.05 -12.25
N PRO A 916 43.52 -6.31 -12.16
CA PRO A 916 43.80 -7.15 -11.00
C PRO A 916 45.29 -7.23 -10.67
N THR A 917 46.14 -7.29 -11.70
CA THR A 917 47.60 -7.26 -11.56
C THR A 917 48.09 -5.92 -11.00
N ALA A 918 47.67 -4.79 -11.58
CA ALA A 918 48.08 -3.46 -11.11
C ALA A 918 47.61 -3.18 -9.66
N TYR A 919 46.40 -3.65 -9.30
CA TYR A 919 45.90 -3.58 -7.94
C TYR A 919 46.74 -4.41 -6.96
N ALA A 920 47.14 -5.61 -7.35
CA ALA A 920 47.99 -6.47 -6.53
C ALA A 920 49.40 -5.88 -6.36
N GLU A 921 49.97 -5.28 -7.41
CA GLU A 921 51.26 -4.58 -7.35
C GLU A 921 51.23 -3.39 -6.38
N ARG A 922 50.16 -2.59 -6.43
CA ARG A 922 49.95 -1.48 -5.47
C ARG A 922 49.67 -1.98 -4.05
N ALA A 923 48.93 -3.08 -3.89
CA ALA A 923 48.73 -3.69 -2.58
C ALA A 923 50.05 -4.26 -2.02
N ARG A 924 50.92 -4.80 -2.88
CA ARG A 924 52.26 -5.31 -2.55
C ARG A 924 53.20 -4.20 -2.13
N SER A 925 53.17 -3.04 -2.79
CA SER A 925 53.99 -1.89 -2.39
C SER A 925 53.61 -1.34 -1.01
N LEU A 926 52.32 -1.47 -0.63
CA LEU A 926 51.84 -1.08 0.70
C LEU A 926 52.09 -2.16 1.77
N TRP A 927 52.03 -3.44 1.39
CA TRP A 927 52.25 -4.58 2.28
C TRP A 927 53.14 -5.64 1.63
N PRO A 928 54.48 -5.46 1.66
CA PRO A 928 55.42 -6.39 1.01
C PRO A 928 55.31 -7.83 1.53
N SER A 929 54.96 -8.01 2.81
CA SER A 929 54.76 -9.33 3.43
C SER A 929 53.59 -10.14 2.84
N LEU A 930 52.66 -9.48 2.13
CA LEU A 930 51.55 -10.14 1.45
C LEU A 930 51.84 -10.51 0.00
N ALA A 931 53.04 -10.21 -0.53
CA ALA A 931 53.40 -10.44 -1.93
C ALA A 931 53.07 -11.88 -2.40
N PRO A 932 53.49 -12.95 -1.71
CA PRO A 932 53.25 -14.32 -2.18
C PRO A 932 51.76 -14.67 -2.24
N ALA A 933 50.97 -14.14 -1.30
CA ALA A 933 49.53 -14.38 -1.24
C ALA A 933 48.77 -13.58 -2.31
N LEU A 934 49.21 -12.35 -2.62
CA LEU A 934 48.65 -11.52 -3.68
C LEU A 934 48.98 -12.10 -5.07
N ASP A 935 50.19 -12.60 -5.27
CA ASP A 935 50.61 -13.24 -6.53
C ASP A 935 49.77 -14.50 -6.80
N ALA A 936 49.53 -15.32 -5.78
CA ALA A 936 48.62 -16.47 -5.87
C ALA A 936 47.19 -16.07 -6.25
N VAL A 937 46.71 -14.90 -5.78
CA VAL A 937 45.38 -14.39 -6.15
C VAL A 937 45.35 -13.93 -7.61
N VAL A 938 46.38 -13.24 -8.09
CA VAL A 938 46.47 -12.79 -9.50
C VAL A 938 46.53 -13.98 -10.44
N GLN A 939 47.35 -14.98 -10.12
CA GLN A 939 47.46 -16.21 -10.92
C GLN A 939 46.14 -16.98 -10.98
N ALA A 940 45.50 -17.18 -9.83
CA ALA A 940 44.20 -17.83 -9.78
C ALA A 940 43.10 -17.02 -10.48
N TYR A 941 43.22 -15.68 -10.50
CA TYR A 941 42.27 -14.81 -11.22
C TYR A 941 42.41 -14.98 -12.74
N HIS A 942 43.64 -15.00 -13.25
CA HIS A 942 43.90 -15.21 -14.68
C HIS A 942 43.49 -16.62 -15.11
N ALA A 943 43.81 -17.65 -14.32
CA ALA A 943 43.37 -19.02 -14.59
C ALA A 943 41.83 -19.13 -14.62
N ALA A 944 41.13 -18.52 -13.66
CA ALA A 944 39.67 -18.52 -13.62
C ALA A 944 39.00 -17.74 -14.75
N ARG A 945 39.74 -16.89 -15.48
CA ARG A 945 39.21 -15.99 -16.50
C ARG A 945 39.60 -16.37 -17.92
N TYR A 946 40.79 -16.95 -18.09
CA TYR A 946 41.44 -17.11 -19.40
C TYR A 946 42.02 -18.51 -19.66
N ALA A 947 42.08 -19.41 -18.67
CA ALA A 947 42.59 -20.76 -18.93
C ALA A 947 41.56 -21.63 -19.67
N PRO A 948 42.00 -22.52 -20.59
CA PRO A 948 41.17 -23.58 -21.16
C PRO A 948 40.67 -24.51 -20.04
N GLY A 949 39.44 -25.00 -20.17
CA GLY A 949 38.73 -25.71 -19.10
C GLY A 949 39.25 -27.12 -18.83
N ASP A 950 40.33 -27.24 -18.06
CA ASP A 950 40.92 -28.53 -17.69
C ASP A 950 40.55 -28.90 -16.24
N GLY A 951 39.38 -29.54 -16.07
CA GLY A 951 39.01 -30.43 -14.95
C GLY A 951 38.93 -29.90 -13.50
N GLY A 952 39.63 -28.83 -13.13
CA GLY A 952 39.52 -28.17 -11.83
C GLY A 952 38.48 -27.04 -11.88
N ASP A 953 37.90 -26.64 -10.74
CA ASP A 953 37.12 -25.41 -10.64
C ASP A 953 38.06 -24.25 -10.26
N PRO A 954 38.66 -23.51 -11.22
CA PRO A 954 39.59 -22.42 -10.94
C PRO A 954 38.92 -21.28 -10.13
N GLN A 955 37.59 -21.22 -10.08
CA GLN A 955 36.89 -20.27 -9.21
C GLN A 955 37.00 -20.64 -7.73
N VAL A 956 37.08 -21.94 -7.40
CA VAL A 956 37.32 -22.42 -6.03
C VAL A 956 38.74 -22.07 -5.60
N ALA A 957 39.72 -22.28 -6.48
CA ALA A 957 41.12 -21.92 -6.24
C ALA A 957 41.29 -20.40 -6.00
N LEU A 958 40.64 -19.57 -6.82
CA LEU A 958 40.65 -18.11 -6.64
C LEU A 958 40.02 -17.68 -5.31
N ARG A 959 38.88 -18.27 -4.92
CA ARG A 959 38.27 -17.97 -3.61
C ARG A 959 39.16 -18.41 -2.45
N ALA A 960 39.84 -19.54 -2.56
CA ALA A 960 40.78 -20.02 -1.56
C ALA A 960 41.99 -19.07 -1.43
N ALA A 961 42.55 -18.63 -2.55
CA ALA A 961 43.66 -17.67 -2.58
C ALA A 961 43.26 -16.34 -1.91
N VAL A 962 42.09 -15.78 -2.26
CA VAL A 962 41.58 -14.53 -1.64
C VAL A 962 41.34 -14.69 -0.13
N ARG A 963 40.93 -15.88 0.34
CA ARG A 963 40.72 -16.15 1.77
C ARG A 963 42.02 -16.19 2.58
N ARG A 964 43.13 -16.58 1.96
CA ARG A 964 44.47 -16.64 2.58
C ARG A 964 45.09 -15.25 2.79
N VAL A 965 44.67 -14.24 2.01
CA VAL A 965 45.09 -12.86 2.22
C VAL A 965 44.42 -12.28 3.48
N ARG A 966 45.23 -12.01 4.50
CA ARG A 966 44.82 -11.28 5.72
C ARG A 966 45.72 -10.06 5.88
N ARG A 967 45.12 -8.90 6.14
CA ARG A 967 45.88 -7.66 6.38
C ARG A 967 46.77 -7.86 7.62
N PRO A 968 48.09 -7.54 7.56
CA PRO A 968 48.93 -7.56 8.75
C PRO A 968 48.44 -6.53 9.78
N PRO A 969 48.56 -6.82 11.09
CA PRO A 969 48.23 -5.84 12.13
C PRO A 969 49.05 -4.57 11.92
N ARG A 970 48.46 -3.40 12.16
CA ARG A 970 49.20 -2.13 12.14
C ARG A 970 50.32 -2.24 13.17
N SER A 971 51.58 -2.14 12.76
CA SER A 971 52.64 -1.77 13.69
C SER A 971 52.26 -0.39 14.26
N THR A 972 52.12 -0.32 15.58
CA THR A 972 51.96 0.93 16.33
C THR A 972 53.07 1.91 16.04
#